data_AF-A0AAU5DUD6-F1
#
_entry.id   AF-A0AAU5DUD6-F1
#
_cell.length_a   1.000
_cell.length_b   1.000
_cell.length_c   1.000
_cell.angle_alpha   90.00
_cell.angle_beta   90.00
_cell.angle_gamma   90.00
#
_symmetry.space_group_name_H-M   'P 1'
#
loop_
_entity.id
_entity.type
_entity.pdbx_description
1 polymer ?
#
loop_
_entity_poly.entity_id
_entity_poly.type
_entity_poly.pdbx_seq_one_letter_code
_entity_poly.pdbx_strand_id
1 'polypeptide(L)'
;MLASSIALIPLVAQDSPAEAADATTNVLFSAPKKALGDGFEESDDVVVSGTGDSDGFHVVTAAEREGYTFHEVASLQRKDIDAGPWTGYLCTTGSGRYAAAVYMPALWVNKPGATYRGAFAAVIRLSDGKVTEIAQGVQLSYHSPGCGDDDRVLFASSTATDSNAGTTTVIEADAATGKATANRKVTGQLAHLLPTPSGDYGVLNGNLVKLTGQGKTTRAQKQTALPGPVFELIPSADGALDLGVVKDRKSVINRWHGGKLTTLGSGEVGKLKLFPRKGGSLVVGDVAGVDTSHAPGLKAQPFTGRPASVSREGHLITTSMVSDELKGVTAPEGTPEAEATGDGQAAGLIRIQATATRTGTKSTIAFDADTTRVKPGTANAPAMDPVAFTTSDTTKTAGPATAIGAAAEPRDDVEPLNCGEGSKESFCLSSTGAEVFVRDGEVKGYDIPCTVKRNNPKRQALQPSANQVEWAVDQAVHGRLTLQRPASWHDTGLPAYSPQGLFPKPTLTGGGDIPAQVVLGILAQESNFKQASWHSMNGAAGNVLQADWFGNGASIHHYPNSSKSDCGYGIAQVTTGMANDDTPPFDTTRAGAIATDYATNISAGMQILAEKWNQLKALGMEANSGDPQYIENWYMALWGYNSGVYTDSSEPRGLGYFNNPANPEYPADRTPFLRESYDDASHPADWPYQEKVLGWAETPHKTWNWEESYEKPDFPGLINFEQMNLPGNYFTFCSPTVNNCTPQAADPCPAWNDTCRWAGSASWLGSAQDTGNSSVETLKYALGSAEPALIAKYPSGPCMTTPDGTPGTMIIDDLNGREDVYGCGDYEAASDGKFTLQYGDSLLTYRDDLATWRATPAIAQIDVHQLGAGYNGHVFFTHSYPESDFFHKVTGRWTLNPSNLPVADQAGKRYNVWIHLPNHGAEAVVRYTVHPGPNAEGLGPDTCRVGQANQSQGKDTWFKLGSMRFWKGGRIEMDNEHDAGTGDANVAFDAVALVPAANPDAGNCKFGY
;
A
#
# COMPACT_ATOMS: atom_id res chain seq x y z
N MET A 1 64.05 -10.28 -6.73
CA MET A 1 63.61 -10.87 -8.02
C MET A 1 63.50 -12.37 -7.84
N LEU A 2 62.29 -12.92 -7.85
CA LEU A 2 61.94 -14.25 -8.36
C LEU A 2 60.42 -14.35 -8.28
N ALA A 3 59.77 -14.71 -9.39
CA ALA A 3 58.32 -14.81 -9.45
C ALA A 3 57.87 -16.22 -9.03
N SER A 4 56.62 -16.33 -8.57
CA SER A 4 55.89 -17.59 -8.51
C SER A 4 54.43 -17.30 -8.80
N SER A 5 53.89 -17.96 -9.81
CA SER A 5 52.61 -17.59 -10.41
C SER A 5 51.45 -18.00 -9.51
N ILE A 6 50.67 -17.03 -9.03
CA ILE A 6 49.30 -17.28 -8.62
C ILE A 6 48.49 -17.44 -9.91
N ALA A 7 47.83 -18.58 -10.08
CA ALA A 7 46.91 -18.77 -11.19
C ALA A 7 45.69 -17.87 -10.96
N LEU A 8 45.31 -17.05 -11.94
CA LEU A 8 43.98 -16.48 -11.95
C LEU A 8 42.97 -17.62 -12.10
N ILE A 9 42.32 -17.97 -11.01
CA ILE A 9 40.98 -18.56 -11.09
C ILE A 9 40.12 -17.50 -11.76
N PRO A 10 39.45 -17.77 -12.89
CA PRO A 10 38.49 -16.83 -13.43
C PRO A 10 37.39 -16.67 -12.38
N LEU A 11 37.15 -15.45 -11.91
CA LEU A 11 35.95 -15.17 -11.14
C LEU A 11 34.77 -15.57 -12.02
N VAL A 12 33.96 -16.50 -11.54
CA VAL A 12 32.59 -16.62 -12.02
C VAL A 12 31.92 -15.34 -11.55
N ALA A 13 31.77 -14.38 -12.45
CA ALA A 13 30.85 -13.29 -12.23
C ALA A 13 29.49 -13.94 -11.92
N GLN A 14 28.83 -13.50 -10.85
CA GLN A 14 27.42 -13.83 -10.71
C GLN A 14 26.72 -13.19 -11.92
N ASP A 15 25.99 -14.00 -12.68
CA ASP A 15 25.24 -13.49 -13.84
C ASP A 15 24.37 -12.32 -13.36
N SER A 16 24.62 -11.12 -13.90
CA SER A 16 23.73 -9.97 -13.67
C SER A 16 22.30 -10.40 -14.01
N PRO A 17 21.29 -10.10 -13.16
CA PRO A 17 19.92 -10.45 -13.46
C PRO A 17 19.52 -9.96 -14.85
N ALA A 18 18.94 -10.85 -15.67
CA ALA A 18 18.45 -10.49 -16.99
C ALA A 18 17.13 -9.71 -16.84
N GLU A 19 17.23 -8.43 -16.43
CA GLU A 19 16.11 -7.51 -16.23
C GLU A 19 15.47 -7.04 -17.55
N ALA A 20 16.24 -7.02 -18.65
CA ALA A 20 15.78 -6.65 -19.99
C ALA A 20 14.86 -7.72 -20.61
N ALA A 21 13.61 -7.73 -20.16
CA ALA A 21 12.49 -8.39 -20.83
C ALA A 21 11.59 -7.32 -21.46
N ASP A 22 11.98 -6.87 -22.66
CA ASP A 22 11.32 -5.79 -23.41
C ASP A 22 9.98 -6.22 -24.05
N ALA A 23 9.67 -7.53 -24.01
CA ALA A 23 8.47 -8.10 -24.61
C ALA A 23 7.39 -8.37 -23.55
N THR A 24 6.24 -7.70 -23.68
CA THR A 24 5.01 -8.06 -22.98
C THR A 24 4.47 -9.39 -23.53
N THR A 25 4.77 -10.48 -22.82
CA THR A 25 4.31 -11.84 -23.16
C THR A 25 4.02 -12.61 -21.89
N ASN A 26 2.83 -13.18 -21.79
CA ASN A 26 2.48 -14.05 -20.68
C ASN A 26 2.95 -15.51 -20.87
N VAL A 27 3.44 -15.89 -22.06
CA VAL A 27 3.95 -17.23 -22.34
C VAL A 27 5.39 -17.38 -21.84
N LEU A 28 5.61 -18.09 -20.72
CA LEU A 28 6.93 -18.24 -20.11
C LEU A 28 7.92 -19.01 -21.00
N PHE A 29 7.49 -20.07 -21.68
CA PHE A 29 8.34 -20.86 -22.58
C PHE A 29 7.78 -20.90 -24.00
N SER A 30 8.29 -20.03 -24.87
CA SER A 30 7.95 -20.01 -26.31
C SER A 30 8.36 -21.27 -27.09
N ALA A 31 9.13 -22.18 -26.47
CA ALA A 31 9.43 -23.51 -26.98
C ALA A 31 9.18 -24.60 -25.90
N PRO A 32 7.91 -24.88 -25.52
CA PRO A 32 7.58 -25.71 -24.36
C PRO A 32 8.25 -27.08 -24.38
N LYS A 33 8.18 -27.80 -25.52
CA LYS A 33 8.79 -29.12 -25.69
C LYS A 33 10.31 -29.16 -25.44
N LYS A 34 11.02 -28.04 -25.62
CA LYS A 34 12.46 -27.91 -25.33
C LYS A 34 12.73 -27.62 -23.85
N ALA A 35 11.93 -26.75 -23.23
CA ALA A 35 12.12 -26.32 -21.84
C ALA A 35 11.55 -27.32 -20.82
N LEU A 36 10.44 -27.98 -21.19
CA LEU A 36 9.68 -28.88 -20.33
C LEU A 36 9.97 -30.35 -20.69
N GLY A 37 10.04 -30.68 -21.98
CA GLY A 37 10.33 -32.03 -22.49
C GLY A 37 9.14 -32.68 -23.23
N ASP A 38 9.24 -33.98 -23.50
CA ASP A 38 8.14 -34.76 -24.09
C ASP A 38 7.00 -34.99 -23.09
N GLY A 39 5.74 -34.83 -23.53
CA GLY A 39 4.55 -35.12 -22.73
C GLY A 39 4.10 -33.98 -21.82
N PHE A 40 4.64 -32.77 -22.00
CA PHE A 40 4.17 -31.58 -21.29
C PHE A 40 2.69 -31.30 -21.59
N GLU A 41 2.24 -31.61 -22.81
CA GLU A 41 0.89 -31.42 -23.33
C GLU A 41 -0.21 -32.13 -22.50
N GLU A 42 0.15 -33.24 -21.85
CA GLU A 42 -0.76 -34.10 -21.06
C GLU A 42 -0.66 -33.82 -19.54
N SER A 43 0.01 -32.73 -19.14
CA SER A 43 0.32 -32.45 -17.73
C SER A 43 -0.80 -31.71 -16.99
N ASP A 44 -1.12 -32.22 -15.80
CA ASP A 44 -1.95 -31.59 -14.76
C ASP A 44 -1.22 -30.47 -13.98
N ASP A 45 0.08 -30.24 -14.24
CA ASP A 45 0.87 -29.36 -13.39
C ASP A 45 0.55 -27.88 -13.60
N VAL A 46 0.38 -27.16 -12.49
CA VAL A 46 -0.09 -25.78 -12.42
C VAL A 46 0.69 -25.06 -11.31
N VAL A 47 1.17 -23.86 -11.59
CA VAL A 47 1.66 -22.92 -10.55
C VAL A 47 0.56 -21.93 -10.19
N VAL A 48 0.46 -21.57 -8.91
CA VAL A 48 -0.36 -20.45 -8.42
C VAL A 48 0.54 -19.62 -7.53
N SER A 49 0.56 -18.30 -7.72
CA SER A 49 1.43 -17.38 -6.98
C SER A 49 0.80 -15.98 -6.97
N GLY A 50 1.35 -15.06 -6.18
CA GLY A 50 0.81 -13.71 -6.04
C GLY A 50 1.87 -12.64 -5.80
N THR A 51 1.50 -11.40 -6.10
CA THR A 51 2.23 -10.14 -5.84
C THR A 51 1.16 -9.06 -5.68
N GLY A 52 1.50 -7.84 -5.30
CA GLY A 52 0.51 -6.77 -5.21
C GLY A 52 1.07 -5.37 -5.44
N ASP A 53 0.19 -4.47 -5.85
CA ASP A 53 0.48 -3.06 -6.09
C ASP A 53 -0.80 -2.23 -5.90
N SER A 54 -0.86 -1.01 -6.41
CA SER A 54 -2.04 -0.14 -6.30
C SER A 54 -3.32 -0.69 -6.95
N ASP A 55 -3.22 -1.59 -7.94
CA ASP A 55 -4.37 -2.28 -8.57
C ASP A 55 -4.86 -3.51 -7.76
N GLY A 56 -4.19 -3.83 -6.65
CA GLY A 56 -4.55 -4.85 -5.68
C GLY A 56 -3.53 -5.99 -5.53
N PHE A 57 -3.89 -7.01 -4.75
CA PHE A 57 -3.08 -8.23 -4.64
C PHE A 57 -3.47 -9.23 -5.73
N HIS A 58 -2.67 -9.28 -6.79
CA HIS A 58 -2.84 -10.13 -7.96
C HIS A 58 -2.57 -11.60 -7.65
N VAL A 59 -3.56 -12.46 -7.90
CA VAL A 59 -3.43 -13.92 -7.87
C VAL A 59 -3.34 -14.40 -9.32
N VAL A 60 -2.22 -15.05 -9.68
CA VAL A 60 -1.96 -15.52 -11.05
C VAL A 60 -1.80 -17.04 -11.08
N THR A 61 -2.01 -17.63 -12.26
CA THR A 61 -1.74 -19.07 -12.48
C THR A 61 -1.21 -19.33 -13.89
N ALA A 62 -0.54 -20.48 -14.06
CA ALA A 62 -0.06 -20.97 -15.34
C ALA A 62 0.05 -22.51 -15.34
N ALA A 63 -0.26 -23.16 -16.47
CA ALA A 63 -0.25 -24.62 -16.61
C ALA A 63 0.91 -25.13 -17.50
N GLU A 64 1.52 -26.27 -17.14
CA GLU A 64 2.66 -26.84 -17.87
C GLU A 64 2.29 -27.16 -19.33
N ARG A 65 1.11 -27.75 -19.55
CA ARG A 65 0.55 -28.08 -20.88
C ARG A 65 0.38 -26.88 -21.81
N GLU A 66 0.33 -25.68 -21.26
CA GLU A 66 0.21 -24.40 -22.00
C GLU A 66 1.56 -23.65 -22.05
N GLY A 67 2.68 -24.35 -21.80
CA GLY A 67 4.02 -23.76 -21.78
C GLY A 67 4.28 -22.84 -20.58
N TYR A 68 3.48 -22.97 -19.52
CA TYR A 68 3.26 -21.97 -18.48
C TYR A 68 2.92 -20.59 -19.08
N THR A 69 1.79 -20.52 -19.77
CA THR A 69 1.14 -19.25 -20.12
C THR A 69 0.43 -18.69 -18.89
N PHE A 70 0.94 -17.59 -18.35
CA PHE A 70 0.41 -16.91 -17.18
C PHE A 70 -0.87 -16.12 -17.48
N HIS A 71 -1.71 -15.98 -16.46
CA HIS A 71 -2.86 -15.10 -16.48
C HIS A 71 -3.27 -14.76 -15.04
N GLU A 72 -3.81 -13.57 -14.83
CA GLU A 72 -4.44 -13.24 -13.55
C GLU A 72 -5.80 -13.96 -13.46
N VAL A 73 -6.04 -14.63 -12.33
CA VAL A 73 -7.35 -15.20 -12.00
C VAL A 73 -8.18 -14.27 -11.12
N ALA A 74 -7.55 -13.43 -10.28
CA ALA A 74 -8.21 -12.37 -9.53
C ALA A 74 -7.21 -11.32 -9.02
N SER A 75 -7.56 -10.03 -9.07
CA SER A 75 -7.02 -9.04 -8.14
C SER A 75 -7.84 -9.05 -6.85
N LEU A 76 -7.17 -9.02 -5.71
CA LEU A 76 -7.78 -8.85 -4.39
C LEU A 76 -7.46 -7.45 -3.86
N GLN A 77 -8.44 -6.56 -3.98
CA GLN A 77 -8.46 -5.27 -3.30
C GLN A 77 -9.88 -4.96 -2.82
N ARG A 78 -9.99 -4.06 -1.85
CA ARG A 78 -11.27 -3.46 -1.47
C ARG A 78 -11.34 -2.05 -2.02
N LYS A 79 -12.20 -1.84 -3.01
CA LYS A 79 -12.49 -0.53 -3.61
C LYS A 79 -12.92 0.52 -2.58
N ASP A 80 -13.49 0.05 -1.47
CA ASP A 80 -13.86 0.94 -0.37
C ASP A 80 -12.67 1.39 0.49
N ILE A 81 -11.41 1.13 0.13
CA ILE A 81 -10.22 1.48 0.93
C ILE A 81 -9.18 2.23 0.07
N ASP A 82 -9.00 3.51 0.36
CA ASP A 82 -8.03 4.42 -0.28
C ASP A 82 -6.72 4.43 0.51
N ALA A 83 -5.79 3.52 0.18
CA ALA A 83 -4.58 3.28 0.98
C ALA A 83 -3.29 2.99 0.18
N GLY A 84 -3.32 3.08 -1.15
CA GLY A 84 -2.17 2.80 -2.02
C GLY A 84 -1.92 1.29 -2.22
N PRO A 85 -0.66 0.87 -2.46
CA PRO A 85 -0.31 -0.50 -2.82
C PRO A 85 -0.79 -1.58 -1.84
N TRP A 86 -1.17 -2.74 -2.38
CA TRP A 86 -1.61 -3.91 -1.64
C TRP A 86 -0.53 -5.00 -1.53
N THR A 87 -0.64 -5.85 -0.52
CA THR A 87 0.23 -7.02 -0.30
C THR A 87 -0.60 -8.19 0.26
N GLY A 88 -0.10 -9.42 0.11
CA GLY A 88 -0.82 -10.62 0.49
C GLY A 88 0.06 -11.87 0.57
N TYR A 89 -0.50 -12.91 1.19
CA TYR A 89 0.03 -14.28 1.21
C TYR A 89 -1.08 -15.24 0.78
N LEU A 90 -0.72 -16.32 0.07
CA LEU A 90 -1.69 -17.29 -0.41
C LEU A 90 -1.21 -18.74 -0.29
N CYS A 91 -2.18 -19.67 -0.26
CA CYS A 91 -1.95 -21.11 -0.33
C CYS A 91 -2.97 -21.78 -1.26
N THR A 92 -2.60 -22.89 -1.90
CA THR A 92 -3.53 -23.71 -2.70
C THR A 92 -4.09 -24.86 -1.89
N THR A 93 -5.39 -25.15 -2.00
CA THR A 93 -5.99 -26.30 -1.30
C THR A 93 -5.51 -27.64 -1.86
N GLY A 94 -5.71 -28.71 -1.09
CA GLY A 94 -5.27 -30.06 -1.45
C GLY A 94 -5.90 -30.58 -2.74
N SER A 95 -7.10 -30.14 -3.11
CA SER A 95 -7.69 -30.48 -4.43
C SER A 95 -7.06 -29.72 -5.60
N GLY A 96 -6.43 -28.57 -5.36
CA GLY A 96 -5.88 -27.69 -6.41
C GLY A 96 -6.94 -26.90 -7.18
N ARG A 97 -8.18 -26.86 -6.69
CA ARG A 97 -9.30 -26.12 -7.33
C ARG A 97 -9.49 -24.72 -6.76
N TYR A 98 -8.90 -24.45 -5.60
CA TYR A 98 -9.03 -23.20 -4.87
C TYR A 98 -7.65 -22.72 -4.39
N ALA A 99 -7.47 -21.42 -4.38
CA ALA A 99 -6.51 -20.75 -3.51
C ALA A 99 -7.25 -20.08 -2.35
N ALA A 100 -6.56 -19.90 -1.24
CA ALA A 100 -6.95 -18.97 -0.19
C ALA A 100 -5.88 -17.89 -0.06
N ALA A 101 -6.27 -16.67 0.26
CA ALA A 101 -5.37 -15.55 0.46
C ALA A 101 -5.74 -14.74 1.70
N VAL A 102 -4.72 -14.14 2.34
CA VAL A 102 -4.87 -12.96 3.19
C VAL A 102 -4.25 -11.76 2.48
N TYR A 103 -4.91 -10.61 2.52
CA TYR A 103 -4.46 -9.40 1.80
C TYR A 103 -4.82 -8.11 2.56
N MET A 104 -3.97 -7.08 2.46
CA MET A 104 -4.19 -5.74 3.03
C MET A 104 -3.31 -4.66 2.37
N PRO A 105 -3.56 -3.36 2.60
CA PRO A 105 -2.67 -2.29 2.14
C PRO A 105 -1.27 -2.38 2.77
N ALA A 106 -0.23 -2.18 1.97
CA ALA A 106 1.17 -2.33 2.36
C ALA A 106 1.60 -1.37 3.48
N LEU A 107 1.07 -0.14 3.51
CA LEU A 107 1.28 0.83 4.60
C LEU A 107 0.90 0.27 5.98
N TRP A 108 -0.04 -0.66 6.06
CA TRP A 108 -0.53 -1.20 7.34
C TRP A 108 0.43 -2.24 7.94
N VAL A 109 1.36 -2.79 7.16
CA VAL A 109 2.34 -3.79 7.61
C VAL A 109 3.28 -3.26 8.70
N ASN A 110 3.56 -1.95 8.66
CA ASN A 110 4.41 -1.27 9.63
C ASN A 110 3.68 -0.90 10.94
N LYS A 111 2.40 -1.28 11.10
CA LYS A 111 1.56 -0.98 12.28
C LYS A 111 1.20 -2.27 13.02
N PRO A 112 1.79 -2.57 14.21
CA PRO A 112 1.64 -3.87 14.88
C PRO A 112 0.20 -4.34 15.09
N GLY A 113 -0.69 -3.40 15.44
CA GLY A 113 -2.11 -3.70 15.68
C GLY A 113 -2.93 -3.97 14.42
N ALA A 114 -2.40 -3.69 13.22
CA ALA A 114 -3.00 -3.98 11.92
C ALA A 114 -2.46 -5.30 11.34
N THR A 115 -1.15 -5.52 11.35
CA THR A 115 -0.53 -6.79 10.87
C THR A 115 -1.15 -8.02 11.54
N TYR A 116 -1.52 -7.94 12.82
CA TYR A 116 -2.14 -9.05 13.55
C TYR A 116 -3.67 -9.23 13.37
N ARG A 117 -4.40 -8.23 12.86
CA ARG A 117 -5.90 -8.26 12.82
C ARG A 117 -6.55 -7.19 11.93
N GLY A 118 -5.89 -6.76 10.87
CA GLY A 118 -6.34 -5.72 9.93
C GLY A 118 -6.58 -6.23 8.50
N ALA A 119 -6.11 -7.43 8.17
CA ALA A 119 -6.21 -7.98 6.82
C ALA A 119 -7.57 -8.63 6.53
N PHE A 120 -7.80 -8.87 5.25
CA PHE A 120 -8.99 -9.52 4.70
C PHE A 120 -8.64 -10.94 4.25
N ALA A 121 -9.56 -11.88 4.44
CA ALA A 121 -9.40 -13.29 4.07
C ALA A 121 -10.35 -13.64 2.92
N ALA A 122 -9.83 -14.24 1.85
CA ALA A 122 -10.63 -14.67 0.71
C ALA A 122 -10.29 -16.09 0.23
N VAL A 123 -11.25 -16.72 -0.43
CA VAL A 123 -11.05 -17.93 -1.24
C VAL A 123 -11.30 -17.58 -2.70
N ILE A 124 -10.44 -18.08 -3.59
CA ILE A 124 -10.46 -17.84 -5.03
C ILE A 124 -10.61 -19.19 -5.73
N ARG A 125 -11.66 -19.35 -6.54
CA ARG A 125 -11.85 -20.54 -7.36
C ARG A 125 -11.02 -20.44 -8.65
N LEU A 126 -10.00 -21.28 -8.77
CA LEU A 126 -8.97 -21.18 -9.81
C LEU A 126 -9.48 -21.49 -11.23
N SER A 127 -10.67 -22.07 -11.37
CA SER A 127 -11.25 -22.39 -12.68
C SER A 127 -11.92 -21.22 -13.41
N ASP A 128 -12.30 -20.16 -12.69
CA ASP A 128 -13.05 -19.02 -13.25
C ASP A 128 -12.88 -17.70 -12.48
N GLY A 129 -11.83 -17.59 -11.66
CA GLY A 129 -11.50 -16.37 -10.92
C GLY A 129 -12.44 -15.98 -9.80
N LYS A 130 -13.48 -16.78 -9.48
CA LYS A 130 -14.49 -16.37 -8.50
C LYS A 130 -13.89 -16.22 -7.09
N VAL A 131 -13.70 -14.97 -6.67
CA VAL A 131 -13.40 -14.56 -5.29
C VAL A 131 -14.63 -14.75 -4.39
N THR A 132 -14.41 -15.09 -3.13
CA THR A 132 -15.41 -15.04 -2.06
C THR A 132 -14.69 -14.67 -0.76
N GLU A 133 -15.01 -13.49 -0.21
CA GLU A 133 -14.49 -13.07 1.09
C GLU A 133 -15.05 -13.97 2.20
N ILE A 134 -14.19 -14.35 3.14
CA ILE A 134 -14.46 -15.29 4.23
C ILE A 134 -14.54 -14.58 5.59
N ALA A 135 -13.62 -13.63 5.82
CA ALA A 135 -13.50 -12.91 7.08
C ALA A 135 -12.73 -11.59 6.92
N GLN A 136 -12.95 -10.67 7.86
CA GLN A 136 -12.20 -9.42 8.00
C GLN A 136 -11.50 -9.41 9.36
N GLY A 137 -10.36 -8.70 9.46
CA GLY A 137 -9.57 -8.63 10.68
C GLY A 137 -8.75 -9.89 10.96
N VAL A 138 -8.29 -10.58 9.91
CA VAL A 138 -7.28 -11.64 10.01
C VAL A 138 -5.87 -11.05 10.09
N GLN A 139 -4.88 -11.88 10.43
CA GLN A 139 -3.47 -11.48 10.40
C GLN A 139 -2.86 -11.66 9.01
N LEU A 140 -1.92 -10.77 8.68
CA LEU A 140 -1.06 -10.86 7.52
C LEU A 140 0.33 -11.32 7.97
N SER A 141 0.66 -12.59 7.76
CA SER A 141 2.03 -13.11 7.93
C SER A 141 2.23 -14.41 7.17
N TYR A 142 3.49 -14.72 6.83
CA TYR A 142 3.91 -15.82 5.94
C TYR A 142 3.31 -17.20 6.23
N HIS A 143 2.87 -17.45 7.47
CA HIS A 143 2.27 -18.71 7.89
C HIS A 143 0.73 -18.65 8.04
N SER A 144 0.08 -17.74 7.30
CA SER A 144 -1.37 -17.57 7.18
C SER A 144 -1.67 -17.07 5.76
N PRO A 145 -2.59 -17.68 4.97
CA PRO A 145 -3.51 -18.75 5.35
C PRO A 145 -2.88 -20.15 5.35
N GLY A 146 -3.51 -21.06 6.08
CA GLY A 146 -3.14 -22.47 6.16
C GLY A 146 -4.01 -23.38 5.29
N CYS A 147 -3.41 -24.03 4.29
CA CYS A 147 -4.06 -25.02 3.42
C CYS A 147 -3.55 -26.44 3.70
N GLY A 148 -4.44 -27.44 3.56
CA GLY A 148 -4.14 -28.85 3.82
C GLY A 148 -4.30 -29.77 2.61
N ASP A 149 -4.32 -31.08 2.85
CA ASP A 149 -4.64 -32.11 1.85
C ASP A 149 -6.13 -32.11 1.40
N ASP A 150 -6.99 -31.37 2.10
CA ASP A 150 -8.42 -31.22 1.79
C ASP A 150 -8.74 -29.80 1.28
N ASP A 151 -10.03 -29.49 1.08
CA ASP A 151 -10.50 -28.14 0.68
C ASP A 151 -10.85 -27.23 1.87
N ARG A 152 -10.36 -27.55 3.08
CA ARG A 152 -10.47 -26.64 4.23
C ARG A 152 -9.27 -25.70 4.31
N VAL A 153 -9.53 -24.53 4.85
CA VAL A 153 -8.57 -23.44 5.03
C VAL A 153 -8.67 -22.96 6.47
N LEU A 154 -7.52 -22.66 7.08
CA LEU A 154 -7.43 -22.05 8.40
C LEU A 154 -6.79 -20.67 8.30
N PHE A 155 -7.52 -19.63 8.71
CA PHE A 155 -7.00 -18.27 8.86
C PHE A 155 -6.75 -17.98 10.35
N ALA A 156 -5.75 -17.14 10.65
CA ALA A 156 -5.48 -16.65 11.99
C ALA A 156 -5.90 -15.18 12.16
N SER A 157 -6.20 -14.78 13.40
CA SER A 157 -6.48 -13.40 13.81
C SER A 157 -6.03 -13.25 15.26
N SER A 158 -5.15 -12.29 15.56
CA SER A 158 -4.44 -12.18 16.83
C SER A 158 -4.77 -10.88 17.57
N THR A 159 -4.98 -10.99 18.89
CA THR A 159 -5.19 -9.84 19.79
C THR A 159 -3.91 -9.43 20.54
N ALA A 160 -2.75 -9.69 19.96
CA ALA A 160 -1.45 -9.47 20.59
C ALA A 160 -0.98 -8.00 20.58
N THR A 161 -0.07 -7.68 21.49
CA THR A 161 0.63 -6.39 21.60
C THR A 161 2.06 -6.62 22.13
N ASP A 162 2.93 -5.60 22.08
CA ASP A 162 4.23 -5.57 22.79
C ASP A 162 4.13 -5.68 24.33
N SER A 163 2.93 -5.88 24.86
CA SER A 163 2.62 -6.00 26.29
C SER A 163 1.81 -7.24 26.64
N ASN A 164 1.35 -8.03 25.66
CA ASN A 164 0.52 -9.22 25.90
C ASN A 164 0.55 -10.23 24.74
N ALA A 165 0.89 -11.49 25.06
CA ALA A 165 0.78 -12.65 24.15
C ALA A 165 -0.63 -12.90 23.58
N GLY A 166 -1.67 -12.29 24.15
CA GLY A 166 -3.00 -12.19 23.55
C GLY A 166 -3.71 -13.53 23.37
N THR A 167 -4.49 -13.63 22.29
CA THR A 167 -5.23 -14.84 21.92
C THR A 167 -5.39 -14.89 20.41
N THR A 168 -4.97 -16.00 19.83
CA THR A 168 -5.22 -16.31 18.42
C THR A 168 -6.63 -16.87 18.26
N THR A 169 -7.40 -16.31 17.32
CA THR A 169 -8.66 -16.85 16.82
C THR A 169 -8.38 -17.54 15.49
N VAL A 170 -8.55 -18.87 15.47
CA VAL A 170 -8.53 -19.69 14.27
C VAL A 170 -9.92 -19.65 13.64
N ILE A 171 -9.99 -19.20 12.39
CA ILE A 171 -11.19 -19.18 11.56
C ILE A 171 -11.04 -20.30 10.54
N GLU A 172 -11.84 -21.35 10.69
CA GLU A 172 -11.91 -22.46 9.73
C GLU A 172 -12.93 -22.13 8.63
N ALA A 173 -12.57 -22.41 7.39
CA ALA A 173 -13.43 -22.23 6.23
C ALA A 173 -13.40 -23.45 5.30
N ASP A 174 -14.52 -23.66 4.61
CA ASP A 174 -14.63 -24.61 3.50
C ASP A 174 -14.54 -23.82 2.18
N ALA A 175 -13.47 -24.06 1.41
CA ALA A 175 -13.23 -23.37 0.15
C ALA A 175 -14.25 -23.75 -0.94
N ALA A 176 -14.85 -24.94 -0.87
CA ALA A 176 -15.82 -25.41 -1.86
C ALA A 176 -17.22 -24.79 -1.68
N THR A 177 -17.60 -24.40 -0.45
CA THR A 177 -18.83 -23.61 -0.21
C THR A 177 -18.58 -22.12 -0.05
N GLY A 178 -17.32 -21.69 0.12
CA GLY A 178 -16.94 -20.29 0.31
C GLY A 178 -17.45 -19.71 1.64
N LYS A 179 -17.33 -20.47 2.73
CA LYS A 179 -17.90 -20.12 4.04
C LYS A 179 -16.96 -20.42 5.18
N ALA A 180 -16.90 -19.50 6.15
CA ALA A 180 -16.41 -19.81 7.49
C ALA A 180 -17.34 -20.84 8.16
N THR A 181 -16.78 -21.89 8.74
CA THR A 181 -17.49 -23.04 9.32
C THR A 181 -17.34 -23.14 10.83
N ALA A 182 -16.20 -22.71 11.41
CA ALA A 182 -15.98 -22.71 12.85
C ALA A 182 -14.92 -21.69 13.29
N ASN A 183 -15.19 -20.98 14.41
CA ASN A 183 -14.21 -20.15 15.09
C ASN A 183 -13.74 -20.82 16.40
N ARG A 184 -12.42 -20.89 16.59
CA ARG A 184 -11.74 -21.54 17.71
C ARG A 184 -10.73 -20.56 18.32
N LYS A 185 -10.65 -20.45 19.65
CA LYS A 185 -9.72 -19.50 20.32
C LYS A 185 -8.67 -20.24 21.14
N VAL A 186 -7.43 -19.77 21.04
CA VAL A 186 -6.23 -20.32 21.70
C VAL A 186 -5.41 -19.17 22.27
N THR A 187 -5.12 -19.22 23.57
CA THR A 187 -4.30 -18.19 24.24
C THR A 187 -2.84 -18.27 23.80
N GLY A 188 -2.21 -17.12 23.58
CA GLY A 188 -0.89 -17.03 22.97
C GLY A 188 -0.93 -17.08 21.44
N GLN A 189 0.26 -17.17 20.85
CA GLN A 189 0.48 -17.08 19.41
C GLN A 189 0.45 -18.46 18.78
N LEU A 190 -0.47 -18.67 17.85
CA LEU A 190 -0.65 -19.94 17.15
C LEU A 190 -0.32 -19.77 15.67
N ALA A 191 0.96 -19.99 15.36
CA ALA A 191 1.54 -19.90 14.03
C ALA A 191 1.34 -21.19 13.21
N HIS A 192 1.61 -21.12 11.89
CA HIS A 192 1.59 -22.25 10.95
C HIS A 192 0.35 -23.15 11.06
N LEU A 193 -0.84 -22.57 10.91
CA LEU A 193 -2.07 -23.34 10.95
C LEU A 193 -2.12 -24.34 9.78
N LEU A 194 -2.42 -25.60 10.07
CA LEU A 194 -2.50 -26.65 9.05
C LEU A 194 -3.73 -27.55 9.27
N PRO A 195 -4.77 -27.48 8.42
CA PRO A 195 -5.86 -28.44 8.45
C PRO A 195 -5.40 -29.80 7.90
N THR A 196 -5.77 -30.90 8.54
CA THR A 196 -5.57 -32.24 7.97
C THR A 196 -6.80 -33.13 8.20
N PRO A 197 -7.03 -34.18 7.40
CA PRO A 197 -8.09 -35.17 7.65
C PRO A 197 -7.97 -35.89 9.01
N SER A 198 -6.80 -35.86 9.66
CA SER A 198 -6.61 -36.41 11.01
C SER A 198 -7.01 -35.42 12.14
N GLY A 199 -7.34 -34.17 11.80
CA GLY A 199 -7.48 -33.03 12.70
C GLY A 199 -6.40 -31.97 12.44
N ASP A 200 -6.56 -30.78 13.03
CA ASP A 200 -5.79 -29.61 12.64
C ASP A 200 -4.61 -29.34 13.58
N TYR A 201 -3.53 -28.77 13.02
CA TYR A 201 -2.25 -28.58 13.69
C TYR A 201 -1.81 -27.10 13.65
N GLY A 202 -0.80 -26.79 14.46
CA GLY A 202 -0.11 -25.50 14.45
C GLY A 202 1.08 -25.48 15.41
N VAL A 203 1.69 -24.31 15.56
CA VAL A 203 2.88 -24.07 16.40
C VAL A 203 2.52 -23.09 17.51
N LEU A 204 2.75 -23.47 18.77
CA LEU A 204 2.43 -22.66 19.95
C LEU A 204 3.48 -22.86 21.04
N ASN A 205 4.05 -21.76 21.57
CA ASN A 205 5.04 -21.74 22.65
C ASN A 205 6.23 -22.69 22.41
N GLY A 206 6.68 -22.79 21.15
CA GLY A 206 7.76 -23.68 20.71
C GLY A 206 7.40 -25.17 20.60
N ASN A 207 6.11 -25.50 20.39
CA ASN A 207 5.62 -26.87 20.29
C ASN A 207 4.75 -27.06 19.05
N LEU A 208 4.85 -28.23 18.41
CA LEU A 208 3.80 -28.70 17.52
C LEU A 208 2.59 -29.06 18.39
N VAL A 209 1.46 -28.42 18.13
CA VAL A 209 0.18 -28.65 18.81
C VAL A 209 -0.86 -29.18 17.82
N LYS A 210 -1.84 -29.92 18.35
CA LYS A 210 -3.05 -30.34 17.65
C LYS A 210 -4.26 -29.67 18.28
N LEU A 211 -5.12 -29.08 17.47
CA LEU A 211 -6.34 -28.42 17.95
C LEU A 211 -7.42 -29.46 18.23
N THR A 212 -8.00 -29.38 19.43
CA THR A 212 -9.02 -30.32 19.92
C THR A 212 -10.18 -29.57 20.57
N GLY A 213 -11.40 -30.09 20.46
CA GLY A 213 -12.62 -29.40 20.91
C GLY A 213 -13.04 -28.24 19.99
N GLN A 214 -14.11 -27.54 20.36
CA GLN A 214 -14.69 -26.43 19.59
C GLN A 214 -15.14 -25.27 20.51
N GLY A 215 -15.13 -24.05 19.97
CA GLY A 215 -15.56 -22.84 20.70
C GLY A 215 -14.85 -22.69 22.05
N LYS A 216 -15.63 -22.54 23.13
CA LYS A 216 -15.11 -22.44 24.52
C LYS A 216 -14.42 -23.70 25.06
N THR A 217 -14.43 -24.81 24.32
CA THR A 217 -13.74 -26.07 24.69
C THR A 217 -12.45 -26.32 23.91
N THR A 218 -12.05 -25.38 23.03
CA THR A 218 -10.81 -25.48 22.25
C THR A 218 -9.58 -25.65 23.14
N ARG A 219 -8.71 -26.61 22.78
CA ARG A 219 -7.42 -26.86 23.44
C ARG A 219 -6.34 -27.18 22.41
N ALA A 220 -5.19 -26.54 22.54
CA ALA A 220 -3.96 -26.88 21.83
C ALA A 220 -3.24 -28.01 22.56
N GLN A 221 -3.37 -29.25 22.08
CA GLN A 221 -2.71 -30.42 22.66
C GLN A 221 -1.30 -30.57 22.09
N LYS A 222 -0.26 -30.35 22.91
CA LYS A 222 1.14 -30.61 22.55
C LYS A 222 1.34 -32.04 22.02
N GLN A 223 1.96 -32.13 20.84
CA GLN A 223 2.37 -33.37 20.18
C GLN A 223 3.87 -33.62 20.39
N THR A 224 4.69 -32.60 20.18
CA THR A 224 6.14 -32.61 20.45
C THR A 224 6.64 -31.20 20.77
N ALA A 225 7.77 -31.08 21.48
CA ALA A 225 8.57 -29.86 21.42
C ALA A 225 9.24 -29.75 20.05
N LEU A 226 9.54 -28.53 19.61
CA LEU A 226 10.25 -28.25 18.36
C LEU A 226 11.71 -27.83 18.64
N PRO A 227 12.67 -28.16 17.77
CA PRO A 227 14.10 -28.04 18.07
C PRO A 227 14.71 -26.68 17.69
N GLY A 228 13.91 -25.76 17.14
CA GLY A 228 14.29 -24.41 16.67
C GLY A 228 13.08 -23.73 16.00
N PRO A 229 13.13 -22.42 15.71
CA PRO A 229 12.00 -21.70 15.10
C PRO A 229 11.56 -22.34 13.79
N VAL A 230 10.26 -22.43 13.59
CA VAL A 230 9.67 -22.95 12.35
C VAL A 230 9.76 -21.88 11.27
N PHE A 231 9.98 -22.30 10.02
CA PHE A 231 9.76 -21.47 8.84
C PHE A 231 8.70 -22.06 7.90
N GLU A 232 8.35 -23.34 8.05
CA GLU A 232 7.33 -23.99 7.24
C GLU A 232 6.78 -25.29 7.90
N LEU A 233 5.50 -25.63 7.69
CA LEU A 233 4.80 -26.84 8.17
C LEU A 233 3.77 -27.34 7.13
N ILE A 234 4.02 -28.50 6.52
CA ILE A 234 3.30 -29.02 5.34
C ILE A 234 2.79 -30.44 5.61
N PRO A 235 1.60 -30.82 5.12
CA PRO A 235 1.10 -32.18 5.23
C PRO A 235 1.85 -33.12 4.26
N SER A 236 1.91 -34.40 4.59
CA SER A 236 2.54 -35.41 3.75
C SER A 236 1.80 -36.76 3.84
N ALA A 237 2.11 -37.64 2.88
CA ALA A 237 1.58 -38.99 2.80
C ALA A 237 1.58 -39.75 4.14
N ASP A 238 0.60 -40.64 4.27
CA ASP A 238 0.30 -41.47 5.45
C ASP A 238 -0.04 -40.68 6.74
N GLY A 239 -0.31 -39.37 6.63
CA GLY A 239 -0.60 -38.50 7.78
C GLY A 239 0.66 -38.07 8.54
N ALA A 240 1.81 -38.08 7.86
CA ALA A 240 3.01 -37.40 8.32
C ALA A 240 2.86 -35.87 8.11
N LEU A 241 3.60 -35.09 8.91
CA LEU A 241 3.80 -33.66 8.71
C LEU A 241 5.30 -33.42 8.50
N ASP A 242 5.67 -32.72 7.44
CA ASP A 242 7.05 -32.25 7.24
C ASP A 242 7.15 -30.78 7.63
N LEU A 243 8.27 -30.40 8.25
CA LEU A 243 8.47 -29.05 8.76
C LEU A 243 9.92 -28.59 8.60
N GLY A 244 10.05 -27.35 8.14
CA GLY A 244 11.30 -26.61 8.09
C GLY A 244 11.51 -25.83 9.39
N VAL A 245 12.67 -26.00 10.02
CA VAL A 245 13.06 -25.23 11.22
C VAL A 245 14.49 -24.71 11.09
N VAL A 246 14.81 -23.58 11.71
CA VAL A 246 16.20 -23.11 11.81
C VAL A 246 16.82 -23.55 13.13
N LYS A 247 17.96 -24.22 13.05
CA LYS A 247 18.75 -24.64 14.21
C LYS A 247 20.24 -24.58 13.87
N ASP A 248 21.08 -24.14 14.81
CA ASP A 248 22.55 -24.10 14.64
C ASP A 248 23.01 -23.40 13.33
N ARG A 249 22.31 -22.32 12.95
CA ARG A 249 22.46 -21.58 11.67
C ARG A 249 22.26 -22.43 10.40
N LYS A 250 21.40 -23.44 10.47
CA LYS A 250 21.00 -24.28 9.33
C LYS A 250 19.49 -24.34 9.18
N SER A 251 19.01 -24.37 7.93
CA SER A 251 17.65 -24.84 7.63
C SER A 251 17.64 -26.37 7.75
N VAL A 252 16.81 -26.90 8.66
CA VAL A 252 16.74 -28.31 9.04
C VAL A 252 15.34 -28.84 8.73
N ILE A 253 15.27 -29.89 7.90
CA ILE A 253 14.00 -30.55 7.56
C ILE A 253 13.74 -31.68 8.55
N ASN A 254 12.55 -31.69 9.13
CA ASN A 254 12.11 -32.71 10.09
C ASN A 254 10.73 -33.25 9.69
N ARG A 255 10.47 -34.52 10.01
CA ARG A 255 9.17 -35.16 9.87
C ARG A 255 8.59 -35.51 11.22
N TRP A 256 7.36 -35.11 11.50
CA TRP A 256 6.53 -35.67 12.56
C TRP A 256 5.62 -36.74 11.99
N HIS A 257 5.70 -37.97 12.50
CA HIS A 257 4.82 -39.07 12.11
C HIS A 257 4.65 -40.06 13.28
N GLY A 258 3.43 -40.57 13.49
CA GLY A 258 3.15 -41.54 14.55
C GLY A 258 3.49 -41.07 15.98
N GLY A 259 3.48 -39.75 16.23
CA GLY A 259 3.91 -39.16 17.51
C GLY A 259 5.42 -38.94 17.67
N LYS A 260 6.25 -39.31 16.68
CA LYS A 260 7.71 -39.15 16.71
C LYS A 260 8.15 -38.03 15.74
N LEU A 261 8.94 -37.08 16.23
CA LEU A 261 9.72 -36.16 15.39
C LEU A 261 11.05 -36.81 14.99
N THR A 262 11.43 -36.73 13.71
CA THR A 262 12.68 -37.26 13.16
C THR A 262 13.29 -36.24 12.21
N THR A 263 14.55 -35.85 12.42
CA THR A 263 15.30 -35.02 11.47
C THR A 263 15.63 -35.82 10.21
N LEU A 264 15.33 -35.26 9.04
CA LEU A 264 15.64 -35.87 7.74
C LEU A 264 16.92 -35.29 7.12
N GLY A 265 17.26 -34.03 7.44
CA GLY A 265 18.47 -33.41 6.92
C GLY A 265 18.64 -31.93 7.28
N SER A 266 19.74 -31.35 6.81
CA SER A 266 20.06 -29.93 6.99
C SER A 266 20.94 -29.39 5.87
N GLY A 267 20.69 -28.15 5.45
CA GLY A 267 21.53 -27.36 4.55
C GLY A 267 21.92 -26.03 5.19
N GLU A 268 22.50 -25.11 4.41
CA GLU A 268 22.71 -23.73 4.87
C GLU A 268 21.35 -23.01 5.10
N VAL A 269 21.30 -22.08 6.07
CA VAL A 269 20.10 -21.28 6.35
C VAL A 269 19.68 -20.47 5.12
N GLY A 270 18.39 -20.48 4.80
CA GLY A 270 17.82 -19.83 3.61
C GLY A 270 18.14 -20.51 2.27
N LYS A 271 19.03 -21.51 2.24
CA LYS A 271 19.37 -22.31 1.04
C LYS A 271 18.66 -23.68 1.00
N LEU A 272 17.72 -23.91 1.92
CA LEU A 272 16.72 -24.98 1.87
C LEU A 272 15.33 -24.44 2.22
N LYS A 273 14.39 -24.59 1.30
CA LYS A 273 12.95 -24.31 1.48
C LYS A 273 12.13 -25.60 1.34
N LEU A 274 10.92 -25.58 1.88
CA LEU A 274 9.94 -26.67 1.83
C LEU A 274 8.66 -26.12 1.20
N PHE A 275 7.99 -26.89 0.35
CA PHE A 275 6.81 -26.46 -0.40
C PHE A 275 5.75 -27.58 -0.50
N PRO A 276 4.45 -27.25 -0.64
CA PRO A 276 3.39 -28.23 -0.80
C PRO A 276 3.44 -28.87 -2.19
N ARG A 277 3.03 -30.15 -2.30
CA ARG A 277 2.98 -30.89 -3.57
C ARG A 277 1.74 -31.78 -3.65
N LYS A 278 1.24 -32.02 -4.87
CA LYS A 278 0.27 -33.10 -5.16
C LYS A 278 0.80 -34.43 -4.60
N GLY A 279 0.18 -34.93 -3.54
CA GLY A 279 0.56 -36.17 -2.85
C GLY A 279 1.66 -36.05 -1.78
N GLY A 280 2.01 -34.84 -1.32
CA GLY A 280 2.91 -34.63 -0.19
C GLY A 280 3.67 -33.31 -0.23
N SER A 281 4.99 -33.38 -0.13
CA SER A 281 5.88 -32.25 0.13
C SER A 281 7.09 -32.24 -0.82
N LEU A 282 7.70 -31.07 -1.00
CA LEU A 282 8.88 -30.87 -1.84
C LEU A 282 9.92 -30.02 -1.10
N VAL A 283 11.09 -30.57 -0.79
CA VAL A 283 12.24 -29.78 -0.34
C VAL A 283 13.05 -29.32 -1.56
N VAL A 284 13.44 -28.04 -1.57
CA VAL A 284 14.10 -27.35 -2.70
C VAL A 284 15.35 -26.61 -2.22
N GLY A 285 16.44 -26.68 -2.99
CA GLY A 285 17.70 -25.98 -2.72
C GLY A 285 18.89 -26.93 -2.57
N ASP A 286 19.73 -26.73 -1.53
CA ASP A 286 20.84 -27.62 -1.16
C ASP A 286 20.33 -28.91 -0.47
N VAL A 287 19.64 -29.74 -1.25
CA VAL A 287 19.01 -30.99 -0.77
C VAL A 287 20.01 -32.14 -0.57
N ALA A 288 21.30 -31.94 -0.83
CA ALA A 288 22.32 -32.99 -0.73
C ALA A 288 22.47 -33.54 0.70
N GLY A 289 22.11 -32.73 1.71
CA GLY A 289 22.08 -33.11 3.12
C GLY A 289 20.76 -33.70 3.63
N VAL A 290 19.81 -34.07 2.76
CA VAL A 290 18.44 -34.51 3.15
C VAL A 290 18.12 -35.94 2.69
N ASP A 291 17.88 -36.84 3.64
CA ASP A 291 17.43 -38.21 3.36
C ASP A 291 15.91 -38.28 3.21
N THR A 292 15.43 -38.46 1.97
CA THR A 292 14.02 -38.71 1.67
C THR A 292 13.68 -40.20 1.51
N SER A 293 14.67 -41.11 1.60
CA SER A 293 14.48 -42.55 1.28
C SER A 293 13.51 -43.27 2.21
N HIS A 294 13.34 -42.76 3.44
CA HIS A 294 12.40 -43.25 4.45
C HIS A 294 11.25 -42.26 4.73
N ALA A 295 11.00 -41.31 3.84
CA ALA A 295 10.00 -40.25 3.98
C ALA A 295 8.97 -40.27 2.83
N PRO A 296 7.99 -41.21 2.83
CA PRO A 296 6.93 -41.24 1.81
C PRO A 296 6.22 -39.89 1.63
N GLY A 297 5.98 -39.50 0.39
CA GLY A 297 5.37 -38.20 0.04
C GLY A 297 6.34 -37.02 -0.07
N LEU A 298 7.51 -37.07 0.58
CA LEU A 298 8.55 -36.04 0.43
C LEU A 298 9.42 -36.32 -0.79
N LYS A 299 9.55 -35.33 -1.68
CA LYS A 299 10.55 -35.29 -2.76
C LYS A 299 11.61 -34.25 -2.48
N ALA A 300 12.81 -34.45 -3.04
CA ALA A 300 13.91 -33.50 -3.02
C ALA A 300 14.23 -33.01 -4.43
N GLN A 301 14.37 -31.69 -4.60
CA GLN A 301 14.71 -31.03 -5.86
C GLN A 301 15.96 -30.14 -5.66
N PRO A 302 17.13 -30.52 -6.19
CA PRO A 302 18.30 -29.66 -6.21
C PRO A 302 17.98 -28.35 -6.96
N PHE A 303 18.36 -27.21 -6.38
CA PHE A 303 18.17 -25.90 -6.98
C PHE A 303 19.29 -24.93 -6.60
N THR A 304 19.50 -23.88 -7.40
CA THR A 304 20.53 -22.86 -7.17
C THR A 304 19.93 -21.48 -7.38
N GLY A 305 19.97 -20.67 -6.32
CA GLY A 305 19.15 -19.46 -6.15
C GLY A 305 18.08 -19.66 -5.07
N ARG A 306 17.39 -18.58 -4.68
CA ARG A 306 16.26 -18.62 -3.75
C ARG A 306 14.98 -18.97 -4.52
N PRO A 307 14.26 -20.06 -4.18
CA PRO A 307 12.94 -20.33 -4.74
C PRO A 307 11.89 -19.44 -4.04
N ALA A 308 11.01 -18.81 -4.82
CA ALA A 308 9.88 -18.02 -4.31
C ALA A 308 8.62 -18.88 -4.20
N SER A 309 8.22 -19.55 -5.29
CA SER A 309 7.14 -20.53 -5.33
C SER A 309 7.46 -21.71 -6.25
N VAL A 310 6.64 -22.77 -6.19
CA VAL A 310 6.77 -23.96 -7.04
C VAL A 310 5.43 -24.34 -7.66
N SER A 311 5.47 -25.03 -8.80
CA SER A 311 4.26 -25.65 -9.34
C SER A 311 3.85 -26.88 -8.53
N ARG A 312 2.55 -27.21 -8.60
CA ARG A 312 1.86 -28.24 -7.80
C ARG A 312 2.46 -29.65 -7.91
N GLU A 313 3.13 -29.98 -9.01
CA GLU A 313 3.89 -31.21 -9.21
C GLU A 313 5.42 -31.01 -9.12
N GLY A 314 5.90 -29.76 -9.09
CA GLY A 314 7.31 -29.40 -8.98
C GLY A 314 8.08 -29.38 -10.30
N HIS A 315 7.41 -29.19 -11.44
CA HIS A 315 8.07 -29.06 -12.75
C HIS A 315 8.53 -27.62 -13.06
N LEU A 316 8.05 -26.63 -12.30
CA LEU A 316 8.52 -25.24 -12.30
C LEU A 316 8.91 -24.78 -10.89
N ILE A 317 9.97 -23.97 -10.81
CA ILE A 317 10.32 -23.14 -9.65
C ILE A 317 10.34 -21.68 -10.13
N THR A 318 9.63 -20.78 -9.45
CA THR A 318 9.81 -19.33 -9.63
C THR A 318 10.93 -18.84 -8.71
N THR A 319 11.68 -17.84 -9.14
CA THR A 319 12.70 -17.13 -8.33
C THR A 319 12.31 -15.70 -8.03
N SER A 320 11.38 -15.14 -8.81
CA SER A 320 10.66 -13.92 -8.46
C SER A 320 9.34 -13.83 -9.23
N MET A 321 8.33 -13.24 -8.61
CA MET A 321 7.11 -12.72 -9.21
C MET A 321 6.80 -11.39 -8.51
N VAL A 322 7.03 -10.27 -9.21
CA VAL A 322 6.94 -8.93 -8.62
C VAL A 322 6.28 -7.96 -9.59
N SER A 323 5.38 -7.11 -9.08
CA SER A 323 4.90 -5.94 -9.81
C SER A 323 6.01 -4.89 -9.97
N ASP A 324 6.03 -4.15 -11.07
CA ASP A 324 7.04 -3.12 -11.30
C ASP A 324 6.91 -1.93 -10.34
N GLU A 325 5.70 -1.57 -9.88
CA GLU A 325 5.50 -0.48 -8.91
C GLU A 325 6.25 -0.75 -7.58
N LEU A 326 6.31 -2.00 -7.13
CA LEU A 326 6.98 -2.40 -5.88
C LEU A 326 8.50 -2.16 -5.89
N LYS A 327 9.10 -1.91 -7.06
CA LYS A 327 10.51 -1.52 -7.18
C LYS A 327 10.72 -0.03 -6.91
N GLY A 328 9.65 0.75 -6.71
CA GLY A 328 9.64 2.21 -6.63
C GLY A 328 9.20 2.91 -7.93
N VAL A 329 8.81 2.15 -8.95
CA VAL A 329 8.43 2.70 -10.26
C VAL A 329 7.03 3.29 -10.21
N THR A 330 6.95 4.61 -10.12
CA THR A 330 5.72 5.34 -10.44
C THR A 330 5.49 5.34 -11.95
N ALA A 331 4.25 5.04 -12.37
CA ALA A 331 3.90 4.64 -13.74
C ALA A 331 4.34 5.62 -14.85
N PRO A 332 5.02 5.19 -15.94
CA PRO A 332 5.54 6.06 -17.01
C PRO A 332 4.52 6.86 -17.86
N GLU A 333 5.02 7.87 -18.57
CA GLU A 333 4.91 8.05 -20.04
C GLU A 333 5.79 9.25 -20.48
N GLY A 334 6.28 9.29 -21.74
CA GLY A 334 6.93 10.51 -22.28
C GLY A 334 8.14 10.37 -23.21
N THR A 335 8.59 9.16 -23.57
CA THR A 335 9.68 8.92 -24.53
C THR A 335 9.22 8.12 -25.76
N PRO A 336 9.97 8.11 -26.89
CA PRO A 336 9.57 7.37 -28.09
C PRO A 336 9.45 5.85 -27.89
N GLU A 337 8.62 5.20 -28.71
CA GLU A 337 8.10 3.81 -28.65
C GLU A 337 9.14 2.65 -28.66
N ALA A 338 10.42 2.90 -28.37
CA ALA A 338 11.52 1.95 -28.60
C ALA A 338 12.02 1.19 -27.36
N GLU A 339 11.90 1.75 -26.16
CA GLU A 339 12.61 1.26 -24.95
C GLU A 339 11.73 1.18 -23.68
N ALA A 340 10.40 1.27 -23.84
CA ALA A 340 9.42 1.05 -22.77
C ALA A 340 8.31 0.10 -23.27
N THR A 341 7.62 -0.58 -22.34
CA THR A 341 6.34 -1.24 -22.67
C THR A 341 5.34 -0.14 -23.07
N GLY A 342 4.61 -0.35 -24.16
CA GLY A 342 3.90 0.71 -24.90
C GLY A 342 2.58 1.19 -24.27
N ASP A 343 2.52 1.17 -22.93
CA ASP A 343 1.34 1.32 -22.08
C ASP A 343 1.60 2.25 -20.88
N GLY A 344 2.85 2.37 -20.43
CA GLY A 344 3.22 3.27 -19.33
C GLY A 344 2.61 2.89 -17.97
N GLN A 345 2.28 1.61 -17.76
CA GLN A 345 1.78 1.10 -16.49
C GLN A 345 2.87 0.38 -15.70
N ALA A 346 2.83 0.48 -14.37
CA ALA A 346 3.79 -0.12 -13.45
C ALA A 346 3.10 -0.93 -12.34
N ALA A 347 1.97 -0.43 -11.85
CA ALA A 347 0.91 -1.27 -11.29
C ALA A 347 0.34 -2.18 -12.39
N GLY A 348 -0.12 -3.37 -12.04
CA GLY A 348 -0.63 -4.39 -12.97
C GLY A 348 0.42 -5.06 -13.85
N LEU A 349 1.62 -4.49 -14.03
CA LEU A 349 2.70 -5.05 -14.86
C LEU A 349 3.57 -6.02 -14.03
N ILE A 350 3.22 -7.30 -14.11
CA ILE A 350 3.85 -8.38 -13.33
C ILE A 350 5.04 -8.96 -14.10
N ARG A 351 6.24 -8.92 -13.49
CA ARG A 351 7.43 -9.63 -14.00
C ARG A 351 7.66 -10.94 -13.26
N ILE A 352 7.95 -12.00 -14.01
CA ILE A 352 8.19 -13.35 -13.48
C ILE A 352 9.53 -13.89 -13.98
N GLN A 353 10.34 -14.39 -13.05
CA GLN A 353 11.55 -15.17 -13.31
C GLN A 353 11.34 -16.61 -12.83
N ALA A 354 11.62 -17.60 -13.67
CA ALA A 354 11.39 -19.00 -13.33
C ALA A 354 12.33 -19.98 -14.05
N THR A 355 12.41 -21.21 -13.53
CA THR A 355 13.22 -22.31 -14.05
C THR A 355 12.41 -23.60 -14.16
N ALA A 356 12.41 -24.23 -15.35
CA ALA A 356 11.84 -25.56 -15.56
C ALA A 356 12.75 -26.64 -14.95
N THR A 357 12.28 -27.35 -13.93
CA THR A 357 13.12 -28.27 -13.13
C THR A 357 13.61 -29.48 -13.91
N ARG A 358 12.85 -29.90 -14.93
CA ARG A 358 13.15 -31.08 -15.77
C ARG A 358 14.35 -30.87 -16.71
N THR A 359 14.73 -29.62 -17.01
CA THR A 359 15.82 -29.30 -17.96
C THR A 359 16.82 -28.26 -17.45
N GLY A 360 16.48 -27.50 -16.40
CA GLY A 360 17.25 -26.33 -15.96
C GLY A 360 17.05 -25.09 -16.84
N THR A 361 16.08 -25.08 -17.77
CA THR A 361 15.81 -23.91 -18.62
C THR A 361 15.22 -22.77 -17.79
N LYS A 362 15.98 -21.69 -17.64
CA LYS A 362 15.50 -20.41 -17.10
C LYS A 362 14.68 -19.64 -18.13
N SER A 363 13.75 -18.82 -17.68
CA SER A 363 13.06 -17.81 -18.49
C SER A 363 12.60 -16.62 -17.64
N THR A 364 12.46 -15.45 -18.26
CA THR A 364 11.95 -14.20 -17.68
C THR A 364 10.88 -13.64 -18.60
N ILE A 365 9.76 -13.17 -18.03
CA ILE A 365 8.67 -12.50 -18.76
C ILE A 365 8.13 -11.29 -17.99
N ALA A 366 7.40 -10.43 -18.69
CA ALA A 366 6.55 -9.38 -18.14
C ALA A 366 5.17 -9.44 -18.81
N PHE A 367 4.08 -9.22 -18.08
CA PHE A 367 2.73 -9.13 -18.64
C PHE A 367 1.80 -8.24 -17.79
N ASP A 368 0.83 -7.61 -18.44
CA ASP A 368 -0.22 -6.81 -17.78
C ASP A 368 -1.35 -7.72 -17.27
N ALA A 369 -1.74 -7.52 -16.02
CA ALA A 369 -2.73 -8.31 -15.31
C ALA A 369 -4.16 -8.13 -15.84
N ASP A 370 -4.63 -6.94 -16.24
CA ASP A 370 -6.03 -6.76 -16.71
C ASP A 370 -6.25 -7.22 -18.15
N THR A 371 -5.28 -7.04 -19.07
CA THR A 371 -5.45 -7.61 -20.42
C THR A 371 -5.37 -9.14 -20.43
N THR A 372 -4.63 -9.74 -19.48
CA THR A 372 -4.55 -11.21 -19.32
C THR A 372 -5.56 -11.81 -18.35
N ARG A 373 -6.32 -10.98 -17.61
CA ARG A 373 -7.33 -11.38 -16.62
C ARG A 373 -8.34 -12.37 -17.19
N VAL A 374 -8.61 -13.46 -16.46
CA VAL A 374 -9.69 -14.40 -16.78
C VAL A 374 -11.03 -13.75 -16.44
N LYS A 375 -11.54 -12.93 -17.38
CA LYS A 375 -12.78 -12.16 -17.19
C LYS A 375 -13.98 -13.13 -17.08
N PRO A 376 -14.69 -13.20 -15.93
CA PRO A 376 -15.79 -14.14 -15.75
C PRO A 376 -16.91 -13.93 -16.77
N GLY A 377 -17.51 -15.02 -17.25
CA GLY A 377 -18.44 -15.01 -18.38
C GLY A 377 -19.77 -14.29 -18.11
N THR A 378 -19.77 -12.95 -18.19
CA THR A 378 -20.93 -12.06 -18.03
C THR A 378 -21.76 -12.30 -16.76
N ALA A 379 -21.10 -12.75 -15.69
CA ALA A 379 -21.60 -12.53 -14.35
C ALA A 379 -21.18 -11.13 -13.94
N ASN A 380 -22.14 -10.22 -13.78
CA ASN A 380 -21.87 -8.88 -13.24
C ASN A 380 -21.05 -9.03 -11.95
N ALA A 381 -19.97 -8.27 -11.81
CA ALA A 381 -19.41 -8.00 -10.49
C ALA A 381 -20.58 -7.52 -9.60
N PRO A 382 -20.75 -8.02 -8.37
CA PRO A 382 -21.90 -7.67 -7.56
C PRO A 382 -21.88 -6.17 -7.33
N ALA A 383 -22.85 -5.46 -7.92
CA ALA A 383 -23.11 -4.07 -7.59
C ALA A 383 -23.30 -3.99 -6.07
N MET A 384 -22.66 -3.02 -5.43
CA MET A 384 -22.68 -2.91 -3.98
C MET A 384 -24.12 -2.72 -3.52
N ASP A 385 -24.63 -3.70 -2.77
CA ASP A 385 -26.00 -3.68 -2.28
C ASP A 385 -26.05 -2.78 -1.04
N PRO A 386 -26.66 -1.58 -1.09
CA PRO A 386 -26.77 -0.72 0.08
C PRO A 386 -27.58 -1.38 1.20
N VAL A 387 -28.40 -2.40 0.91
CA VAL A 387 -29.13 -3.19 1.92
C VAL A 387 -28.20 -4.10 2.72
N ALA A 388 -27.00 -4.45 2.21
CA ALA A 388 -26.00 -5.21 2.96
C ALA A 388 -25.49 -4.47 4.21
N PHE A 389 -25.64 -3.14 4.28
CA PHE A 389 -25.34 -2.34 5.46
C PHE A 389 -26.49 -2.26 6.48
N THR A 390 -27.66 -2.86 6.18
CA THR A 390 -28.78 -2.99 7.12
C THR A 390 -28.71 -4.32 7.87
N THR A 391 -28.24 -4.27 9.11
CA THR A 391 -28.32 -5.38 10.06
C THR A 391 -29.77 -5.55 10.50
N SER A 392 -30.57 -6.23 9.68
CA SER A 392 -32.02 -6.34 9.84
C SER A 392 -32.54 -7.74 9.48
N ASP A 393 -32.24 -8.70 10.36
CA ASP A 393 -32.94 -10.00 10.41
C ASP A 393 -34.43 -9.77 10.68
N THR A 394 -35.19 -9.70 9.59
CA THR A 394 -36.60 -9.30 9.57
C THR A 394 -37.54 -10.47 9.23
N THR A 395 -37.07 -11.71 9.40
CA THR A 395 -37.91 -12.92 9.30
C THR A 395 -37.86 -13.79 10.55
N LYS A 396 -38.78 -13.52 11.50
CA LYS A 396 -39.10 -14.47 12.58
C LYS A 396 -39.62 -15.80 12.02
N THR A 397 -38.77 -16.81 11.85
CA THR A 397 -38.94 -18.16 12.47
C THR A 397 -37.84 -19.17 12.11
N ALA A 398 -37.39 -19.90 13.14
CA ALA A 398 -36.78 -21.24 13.11
C ALA A 398 -35.40 -21.45 12.39
N GLY A 399 -34.31 -21.34 13.16
CA GLY A 399 -33.03 -22.01 12.87
C GLY A 399 -31.79 -21.24 13.34
N PRO A 400 -30.99 -21.73 14.31
CA PRO A 400 -29.82 -21.01 14.80
C PRO A 400 -28.60 -21.21 13.89
N ALA A 401 -28.45 -20.39 12.85
CA ALA A 401 -27.18 -20.19 12.16
C ALA A 401 -26.43 -19.03 12.82
N THR A 402 -25.55 -19.32 13.79
CA THR A 402 -24.76 -18.29 14.46
C THR A 402 -23.68 -17.73 13.54
N ALA A 403 -23.81 -16.48 13.12
CA ALA A 403 -22.65 -15.68 12.72
C ALA A 403 -21.74 -15.51 13.95
N ILE A 404 -20.53 -16.08 13.91
CA ILE A 404 -19.65 -16.14 15.10
C ILE A 404 -18.67 -14.96 15.05
N GLY A 405 -18.99 -13.89 15.77
CA GLY A 405 -18.21 -12.66 15.71
C GLY A 405 -16.75 -12.81 16.15
N ALA A 406 -15.87 -12.09 15.44
CA ALA A 406 -14.94 -11.23 16.17
C ALA A 406 -15.76 -10.26 17.04
N ALA A 407 -15.19 -9.82 18.17
CA ALA A 407 -15.72 -8.63 18.82
C ALA A 407 -15.26 -7.45 17.96
N ALA A 408 -16.12 -7.01 17.05
CA ALA A 408 -16.03 -5.64 16.59
C ALA A 408 -16.28 -4.78 17.82
N GLU A 409 -15.26 -4.04 18.26
CA GLU A 409 -15.49 -2.86 19.10
C GLU A 409 -16.58 -2.03 18.39
N PRO A 410 -17.64 -1.58 19.09
CA PRO A 410 -18.71 -0.84 18.44
C PRO A 410 -18.11 0.38 17.77
N ARG A 411 -18.16 0.40 16.43
CA ARG A 411 -17.68 1.53 15.63
C ARG A 411 -18.60 2.71 15.96
N ASP A 412 -18.01 3.70 16.60
CA ASP A 412 -18.73 4.59 17.51
C ASP A 412 -19.54 5.64 16.74
N ASP A 413 -20.80 5.31 16.40
CA ASP A 413 -21.77 6.16 15.70
C ASP A 413 -22.27 7.34 16.59
N VAL A 414 -21.36 8.01 17.32
CA VAL A 414 -21.69 9.20 18.14
C VAL A 414 -21.69 10.45 17.26
N GLU A 415 -22.90 10.83 16.84
CA GLU A 415 -23.16 12.04 16.07
C GLU A 415 -22.65 13.31 16.77
N PRO A 416 -21.72 14.08 16.16
CA PRO A 416 -21.15 15.28 16.78
C PRO A 416 -22.19 16.36 17.10
N LEU A 417 -22.01 16.99 18.26
CA LEU A 417 -22.75 18.20 18.68
C LEU A 417 -21.89 19.45 18.46
N ASN A 418 -21.20 19.52 17.31
CA ASN A 418 -20.22 20.56 16.97
C ASN A 418 -20.87 21.86 16.47
N CYS A 419 -22.13 21.83 16.04
CA CYS A 419 -22.87 23.06 15.79
C CYS A 419 -23.16 23.79 17.11
N GLY A 420 -22.87 25.10 17.11
CA GLY A 420 -23.07 25.99 18.26
C GLY A 420 -24.45 25.82 18.91
N GLU A 421 -24.48 25.98 20.23
CA GLU A 421 -25.62 25.62 21.10
C GLU A 421 -25.87 24.10 21.26
N GLY A 422 -24.93 23.24 20.83
CA GLY A 422 -24.97 21.79 21.09
C GLY A 422 -25.96 21.05 20.18
N SER A 423 -26.13 21.55 18.96
CA SER A 423 -27.00 20.94 17.95
C SER A 423 -26.24 19.86 17.16
N LYS A 424 -26.99 18.85 16.73
CA LYS A 424 -26.49 17.77 15.86
C LYS A 424 -25.95 18.32 14.54
N GLU A 425 -24.74 17.91 14.17
CA GLU A 425 -24.06 18.23 12.90
C GLU A 425 -24.95 18.05 11.66
N SER A 426 -25.76 16.97 11.66
CA SER A 426 -26.72 16.62 10.62
C SER A 426 -27.70 17.74 10.24
N PHE A 427 -28.17 18.55 11.19
CA PHE A 427 -29.12 19.65 10.94
C PHE A 427 -28.46 20.86 10.26
N CYS A 428 -27.14 21.01 10.40
CA CYS A 428 -26.38 22.09 9.78
C CYS A 428 -26.02 21.72 8.34
N LEU A 429 -25.43 20.52 8.14
CA LEU A 429 -25.07 20.03 6.81
C LEU A 429 -26.30 19.84 5.90
N SER A 430 -27.45 19.47 6.46
CA SER A 430 -28.71 19.33 5.70
C SER A 430 -29.42 20.64 5.35
N SER A 431 -29.02 21.78 5.92
CA SER A 431 -29.64 23.08 5.66
C SER A 431 -28.77 24.04 4.83
N THR A 432 -27.47 23.74 4.65
CA THR A 432 -26.56 24.55 3.82
C THR A 432 -25.94 23.80 2.65
N GLY A 433 -25.81 22.47 2.73
CA GLY A 433 -24.84 21.74 1.93
C GLY A 433 -23.40 22.04 2.37
N ALA A 434 -22.46 21.16 1.98
CA ALA A 434 -21.04 21.37 2.20
C ALA A 434 -20.48 22.38 1.19
N GLU A 435 -20.65 23.68 1.44
CA GLU A 435 -19.91 24.69 0.68
C GLU A 435 -18.40 24.54 0.95
N VAL A 436 -17.62 24.13 -0.06
CA VAL A 436 -16.14 24.12 -0.07
C VAL A 436 -15.56 25.55 -0.12
N PHE A 437 -16.32 26.53 0.39
CA PHE A 437 -15.95 27.94 0.36
C PHE A 437 -15.04 28.26 1.52
N VAL A 438 -13.75 28.24 1.19
CA VAL A 438 -12.66 28.83 1.97
C VAL A 438 -12.95 30.31 2.22
N ARG A 439 -13.69 30.57 3.29
CA ARG A 439 -13.50 31.75 4.12
C ARG A 439 -12.65 31.29 5.29
N ASP A 440 -11.51 31.96 5.47
CA ASP A 440 -10.61 31.78 6.60
C ASP A 440 -9.92 30.39 6.73
N GLY A 441 -10.07 29.49 5.74
CA GLY A 441 -9.29 28.25 5.61
C GLY A 441 -10.05 26.94 5.82
N GLU A 442 -11.34 27.01 6.14
CA GLU A 442 -12.14 25.85 6.56
C GLU A 442 -12.91 25.20 5.40
N VAL A 443 -12.72 23.89 5.22
CA VAL A 443 -13.65 23.04 4.46
C VAL A 443 -14.75 22.58 5.41
N LYS A 444 -16.03 22.80 5.08
CA LYS A 444 -17.17 22.36 5.90
C LYS A 444 -17.45 20.86 5.72
N GLY A 445 -16.60 20.05 6.34
CA GLY A 445 -16.75 18.60 6.48
C GLY A 445 -16.93 18.15 7.93
N TYR A 446 -16.82 16.85 8.16
CA TYR A 446 -16.72 16.26 9.50
C TYR A 446 -15.37 16.63 10.13
N ASP A 447 -15.37 17.06 11.40
CA ASP A 447 -14.14 17.53 12.03
C ASP A 447 -13.21 16.39 12.47
N ILE A 448 -11.91 16.56 12.21
CA ILE A 448 -10.83 15.61 12.46
C ILE A 448 -9.74 16.30 13.30
N PRO A 449 -9.05 15.59 14.22
CA PRO A 449 -8.10 16.21 15.13
C PRO A 449 -6.86 16.78 14.43
N CYS A 450 -6.61 16.41 13.17
CA CYS A 450 -5.39 16.80 12.47
C CYS A 450 -5.34 18.31 12.11
N THR A 451 -4.13 18.89 12.17
CA THR A 451 -3.90 20.34 11.98
C THR A 451 -3.98 20.79 10.52
N VAL A 452 -3.70 19.90 9.57
CA VAL A 452 -4.01 20.06 8.14
C VAL A 452 -5.27 19.25 7.83
N LYS A 453 -6.03 19.64 6.80
CA LYS A 453 -7.36 19.07 6.47
C LYS A 453 -7.39 18.62 5.00
N ARG A 454 -8.05 17.49 4.71
CA ARG A 454 -8.23 16.93 3.35
C ARG A 454 -8.97 17.94 2.47
N ASN A 455 -8.67 17.95 1.17
CA ASN A 455 -9.34 18.77 0.16
C ASN A 455 -9.35 20.28 0.45
N ASN A 456 -8.34 20.77 1.18
CA ASN A 456 -8.07 22.20 1.32
C ASN A 456 -7.14 22.63 0.15
N PRO A 457 -7.60 23.46 -0.79
CA PRO A 457 -6.83 23.86 -1.97
C PRO A 457 -5.50 24.55 -1.64
N LYS A 458 -5.46 25.30 -0.53
CA LYS A 458 -4.25 25.96 0.01
C LYS A 458 -3.32 25.02 0.76
N ARG A 459 -3.60 23.71 0.79
CA ARG A 459 -2.78 22.68 1.44
C ARG A 459 -2.58 21.50 0.50
N GLN A 460 -2.31 21.78 -0.77
CA GLN A 460 -1.82 20.78 -1.71
C GLN A 460 -0.33 20.50 -1.49
N ALA A 461 0.08 19.24 -1.63
CA ALA A 461 1.48 18.87 -1.78
C ALA A 461 1.80 18.77 -3.28
N LEU A 462 2.91 19.37 -3.71
CA LEU A 462 3.50 19.08 -5.01
C LEU A 462 4.39 17.84 -4.87
N GLN A 463 4.10 16.78 -5.63
CA GLN A 463 4.87 15.54 -5.55
C GLN A 463 6.29 15.72 -6.13
N PRO A 464 7.36 15.59 -5.31
CA PRO A 464 8.73 15.69 -5.80
C PRO A 464 9.10 14.50 -6.69
N SER A 465 10.07 14.70 -7.58
CA SER A 465 10.76 13.62 -8.27
C SER A 465 11.97 13.13 -7.46
N ALA A 466 12.41 11.88 -7.66
CA ALA A 466 13.42 11.23 -6.82
C ALA A 466 14.75 12.02 -6.69
N ASN A 467 15.19 12.65 -7.78
CA ASN A 467 16.36 13.53 -7.82
C ASN A 467 16.25 14.73 -6.86
N GLN A 468 15.04 15.25 -6.62
CA GLN A 468 14.79 16.32 -5.65
C GLN A 468 14.80 15.80 -4.22
N VAL A 469 14.18 14.64 -3.98
CA VAL A 469 14.18 13.96 -2.67
C VAL A 469 15.61 13.69 -2.20
N GLU A 470 16.40 13.09 -3.07
CA GLU A 470 17.82 12.78 -2.83
C GLU A 470 18.65 14.03 -2.56
N TRP A 471 18.52 15.07 -3.39
CA TRP A 471 19.17 16.36 -3.13
C TRP A 471 18.78 16.94 -1.76
N ALA A 472 17.49 16.89 -1.40
CA ALA A 472 17.02 17.42 -0.13
C ALA A 472 17.59 16.64 1.07
N VAL A 473 17.76 15.32 0.96
CA VAL A 473 18.46 14.52 1.97
C VAL A 473 19.94 14.91 2.05
N ASP A 474 20.68 14.90 0.94
CA ASP A 474 22.11 15.27 0.88
C ASP A 474 22.36 16.64 1.52
N GLN A 475 21.49 17.62 1.24
CA GLN A 475 21.58 18.94 1.86
C GLN A 475 21.14 18.94 3.33
N ALA A 476 20.11 18.20 3.72
CA ALA A 476 19.58 18.22 5.07
C ALA A 476 20.54 17.57 6.08
N VAL A 477 21.08 16.39 5.78
CA VAL A 477 21.99 15.67 6.70
C VAL A 477 23.26 16.47 7.00
N HIS A 478 23.69 17.33 6.07
CA HIS A 478 24.84 18.24 6.25
C HIS A 478 24.51 19.64 6.78
N GLY A 479 23.23 19.97 7.02
CA GLY A 479 22.83 21.29 7.52
C GLY A 479 22.92 22.39 6.46
N ARG A 480 22.70 22.02 5.18
CA ARG A 480 22.88 22.85 3.98
C ARG A 480 21.59 23.17 3.27
N LEU A 481 20.46 22.57 3.69
CA LEU A 481 19.12 22.79 3.14
C LEU A 481 18.56 24.16 3.62
N THR A 482 19.24 25.20 3.12
CA THR A 482 19.14 26.62 3.52
C THR A 482 18.39 27.47 2.49
N LEU A 483 17.83 26.82 1.46
CA LEU A 483 16.90 27.39 0.49
C LEU A 483 15.81 28.18 1.23
N GLN A 484 15.35 29.28 0.65
CA GLN A 484 14.21 30.04 1.19
C GLN A 484 12.98 29.79 0.33
N ARG A 485 11.94 29.19 0.92
CA ARG A 485 10.60 29.17 0.35
C ARG A 485 10.01 30.59 0.53
N PRO A 486 9.57 31.28 -0.55
CA PRO A 486 8.93 32.58 -0.43
C PRO A 486 7.61 32.48 0.36
N ALA A 487 7.08 33.62 0.81
CA ALA A 487 5.74 33.65 1.40
C ALA A 487 4.71 33.20 0.36
N SER A 488 3.80 32.31 0.75
CA SER A 488 2.83 31.64 -0.13
C SER A 488 3.48 30.90 -1.32
N TRP A 489 4.63 30.25 -1.09
CA TRP A 489 5.17 29.26 -2.02
C TRP A 489 4.11 28.18 -2.31
N HIS A 490 3.88 27.88 -3.60
CA HIS A 490 2.78 27.04 -4.11
C HIS A 490 1.40 27.39 -3.50
N ASP A 491 1.11 28.71 -3.38
CA ASP A 491 -0.11 29.30 -2.80
C ASP A 491 -0.55 28.76 -1.43
N THR A 492 0.39 28.20 -0.67
CA THR A 492 0.11 27.62 0.65
C THR A 492 -0.33 28.65 1.70
N GLY A 493 -0.36 29.95 1.38
CA GLY A 493 -0.70 31.02 2.33
C GLY A 493 0.25 31.15 3.53
N LEU A 494 1.36 30.40 3.55
CA LEU A 494 2.33 30.38 4.64
C LEU A 494 3.24 31.63 4.60
N PRO A 495 3.81 32.07 5.74
CA PRO A 495 4.91 33.03 5.72
C PRO A 495 6.13 32.47 4.98
N ALA A 496 7.11 33.31 4.65
CA ALA A 496 8.38 32.81 4.10
C ALA A 496 9.13 31.98 5.15
N TYR A 497 9.73 30.85 4.74
CA TYR A 497 10.46 29.95 5.63
C TYR A 497 11.61 29.25 4.90
N SER A 498 12.39 28.47 5.65
CA SER A 498 13.32 27.49 5.09
C SER A 498 13.20 26.18 5.86
N PRO A 499 13.34 25.00 5.21
CA PRO A 499 13.20 23.70 5.86
C PRO A 499 14.00 23.60 7.17
N GLN A 500 15.30 23.89 7.12
CA GLN A 500 16.17 23.90 8.29
C GLN A 500 16.18 25.21 9.10
N GLY A 501 15.32 26.16 8.72
CA GLY A 501 14.93 27.27 9.59
C GLY A 501 13.80 26.89 10.55
N LEU A 502 12.88 26.01 10.11
CA LEU A 502 11.80 25.46 10.93
C LEU A 502 12.27 24.25 11.77
N PHE A 503 13.09 23.38 11.15
CA PHE A 503 13.64 22.14 11.73
C PHE A 503 15.16 22.05 11.49
N PRO A 504 15.99 22.75 12.29
CA PRO A 504 17.44 22.76 12.13
C PRO A 504 18.05 21.35 12.18
N LYS A 505 19.20 21.14 11.52
CA LYS A 505 19.95 19.87 11.59
C LYS A 505 20.10 19.42 13.05
N PRO A 506 19.66 18.19 13.40
CA PRO A 506 19.65 17.74 14.79
C PRO A 506 21.07 17.44 15.29
N THR A 507 21.27 17.56 16.60
CA THR A 507 22.55 17.20 17.26
C THR A 507 22.51 15.75 17.73
N LEU A 508 23.49 14.94 17.31
CA LEU A 508 23.65 13.57 17.76
C LEU A 508 24.52 13.46 19.02
N THR A 509 24.12 12.58 19.94
CA THR A 509 24.91 12.19 21.10
C THR A 509 26.09 11.34 20.64
N GLY A 510 27.30 11.89 20.81
CA GLY A 510 28.54 11.40 20.20
C GLY A 510 29.14 12.39 19.19
N GLY A 511 28.36 13.35 18.70
CA GLY A 511 28.70 14.13 17.50
C GLY A 511 28.47 13.32 16.24
N GLY A 512 28.97 13.81 15.10
CA GLY A 512 28.70 13.22 13.79
C GLY A 512 27.29 13.47 13.28
N ASP A 513 27.00 12.88 12.12
CA ASP A 513 25.84 13.18 11.27
C ASP A 513 25.04 11.91 10.94
N ILE A 514 23.83 12.07 10.39
CA ILE A 514 23.01 10.93 9.92
C ILE A 514 23.41 10.64 8.47
N PRO A 515 23.86 9.43 8.09
CA PRO A 515 24.18 9.11 6.69
C PRO A 515 22.95 9.27 5.79
N ALA A 516 23.12 9.92 4.63
CA ALA A 516 22.06 10.14 3.63
C ALA A 516 21.25 8.86 3.32
N GLN A 517 21.93 7.73 3.09
CA GLN A 517 21.30 6.44 2.80
C GLN A 517 20.36 5.92 3.89
N VAL A 518 20.61 6.24 5.18
CA VAL A 518 19.71 5.88 6.29
C VAL A 518 18.39 6.64 6.17
N VAL A 519 18.44 7.92 5.80
CA VAL A 519 17.23 8.73 5.58
C VAL A 519 16.51 8.25 4.32
N LEU A 520 17.23 8.04 3.20
CA LEU A 520 16.66 7.55 1.94
C LEU A 520 15.92 6.21 2.10
N GLY A 521 16.50 5.27 2.86
CA GLY A 521 15.83 3.99 3.18
C GLY A 521 14.55 4.15 4.00
N ILE A 522 14.45 5.16 4.87
CA ILE A 522 13.19 5.51 5.57
C ILE A 522 12.17 6.07 4.57
N LEU A 523 12.54 7.05 3.75
CA LEU A 523 11.63 7.65 2.77
C LEU A 523 11.12 6.63 1.74
N ALA A 524 11.96 5.65 1.39
CA ALA A 524 11.57 4.51 0.56
C ALA A 524 10.50 3.66 1.28
N GLN A 525 10.77 3.25 2.52
CA GLN A 525 9.88 2.37 3.28
C GLN A 525 8.56 3.03 3.74
N GLU A 526 8.57 4.30 4.13
CA GLU A 526 7.37 4.95 4.72
C GLU A 526 6.35 5.40 3.67
N SER A 527 6.80 5.76 2.47
CA SER A 527 5.93 6.45 1.50
C SER A 527 6.18 6.13 0.02
N ASN A 528 7.18 5.30 -0.34
CA ASN A 528 7.65 5.22 -1.72
C ASN A 528 7.93 6.61 -2.34
N PHE A 529 8.63 7.45 -1.58
CA PHE A 529 8.96 8.85 -1.92
C PHE A 529 7.73 9.78 -2.14
N LYS A 530 6.51 9.37 -1.79
CA LYS A 530 5.29 10.19 -1.91
C LYS A 530 5.21 11.25 -0.81
N GLN A 531 5.13 12.53 -1.21
CA GLN A 531 4.72 13.64 -0.34
C GLN A 531 3.23 13.97 -0.52
N ALA A 532 2.74 13.84 -1.76
CA ALA A 532 1.32 13.93 -2.10
C ALA A 532 0.67 12.54 -2.09
N SER A 533 -0.66 12.49 -2.18
CA SER A 533 -1.46 11.26 -2.16
C SER A 533 -1.06 10.27 -3.25
N TRP A 534 -1.45 9.00 -3.09
CA TRP A 534 -1.18 7.94 -4.07
C TRP A 534 -1.60 8.32 -5.50
N HIS A 535 -2.73 8.99 -5.63
CA HIS A 535 -3.31 9.58 -6.85
C HIS A 535 -2.42 10.61 -7.57
N SER A 536 -1.48 11.24 -6.86
CA SER A 536 -0.60 12.28 -7.40
C SER A 536 0.68 11.67 -8.00
N MET A 537 0.92 11.89 -9.29
CA MET A 537 2.16 11.51 -9.99
C MET A 537 3.28 12.55 -9.77
N ASN A 538 4.53 12.26 -10.14
CA ASN A 538 5.62 13.23 -10.01
C ASN A 538 5.29 14.54 -10.74
N GLY A 539 5.44 15.67 -10.05
CA GLY A 539 5.03 16.98 -10.52
C GLY A 539 3.52 17.23 -10.62
N ALA A 540 2.68 16.26 -10.26
CA ALA A 540 1.29 16.51 -9.92
C ALA A 540 1.20 17.11 -8.51
N ALA A 541 0.34 18.11 -8.34
CA ALA A 541 -0.16 18.52 -7.04
C ALA A 541 -1.26 17.55 -6.56
N GLY A 542 -1.67 17.67 -5.31
CA GLY A 542 -2.88 17.03 -4.81
C GLY A 542 -2.97 17.03 -3.29
N ASN A 543 -3.85 16.20 -2.74
CA ASN A 543 -3.91 15.99 -1.29
C ASN A 543 -2.53 15.60 -0.74
N VAL A 544 -2.21 16.08 0.46
CA VAL A 544 -1.02 15.63 1.20
C VAL A 544 -1.14 14.14 1.55
N LEU A 545 -0.03 13.39 1.54
CA LEU A 545 -0.06 11.97 1.89
C LEU A 545 -0.39 11.79 3.37
N GLN A 546 -1.44 11.03 3.68
CA GLN A 546 -1.87 10.69 5.04
C GLN A 546 -2.66 9.36 4.98
N ALA A 547 -2.46 8.49 5.98
CA ALA A 547 -2.88 7.08 5.90
C ALA A 547 -4.33 6.76 6.34
N ASP A 548 -4.92 7.54 7.25
CA ASP A 548 -6.35 7.45 7.60
C ASP A 548 -6.87 8.82 8.06
N TRP A 549 -7.42 9.59 7.13
CA TRP A 549 -7.96 10.93 7.39
C TRP A 549 -9.08 10.96 8.44
N PHE A 550 -9.93 9.94 8.46
CA PHE A 550 -11.22 9.96 9.16
C PHE A 550 -11.34 8.91 10.28
N GLY A 551 -10.30 8.12 10.54
CA GLY A 551 -10.22 7.14 11.62
C GLY A 551 -11.14 5.93 11.44
N ASN A 552 -11.53 5.65 10.20
CA ASN A 552 -12.55 4.65 9.86
C ASN A 552 -11.95 3.38 9.21
N GLY A 553 -10.61 3.25 9.29
CA GLY A 553 -9.83 2.18 8.66
C GLY A 553 -9.51 2.46 7.20
N ALA A 554 -9.30 3.75 6.86
CA ALA A 554 -9.23 4.30 5.50
C ALA A 554 -10.40 3.89 4.59
N SER A 555 -11.55 3.53 5.17
CA SER A 555 -12.69 2.98 4.43
C SER A 555 -13.69 4.06 4.05
N ILE A 556 -13.98 4.21 2.77
CA ILE A 556 -14.87 5.24 2.25
C ILE A 556 -16.34 4.98 2.61
N HIS A 557 -16.72 3.75 2.97
CA HIS A 557 -18.10 3.38 3.35
C HIS A 557 -18.39 3.45 4.86
N HIS A 558 -17.35 3.46 5.70
CA HIS A 558 -17.52 3.52 7.16
C HIS A 558 -17.70 4.96 7.62
N TYR A 559 -18.65 5.19 8.55
CA TYR A 559 -18.84 6.50 9.15
C TYR A 559 -17.54 6.97 9.86
N PRO A 560 -17.12 8.24 9.72
CA PRO A 560 -15.92 8.76 10.38
C PRO A 560 -15.89 8.58 11.90
N ASN A 561 -14.69 8.39 12.44
CA ASN A 561 -14.41 8.38 13.88
C ASN A 561 -13.14 9.21 14.14
N SER A 562 -13.32 10.51 14.42
CA SER A 562 -12.24 11.47 14.66
C SER A 562 -11.22 11.02 15.71
N SER A 563 -11.64 10.25 16.74
CA SER A 563 -10.76 9.72 17.79
C SER A 563 -9.77 8.63 17.33
N LYS A 564 -9.79 8.28 16.03
CA LYS A 564 -8.96 7.25 15.40
C LYS A 564 -8.23 7.76 14.16
N SER A 565 -8.42 9.02 13.77
CA SER A 565 -7.70 9.63 12.63
C SER A 565 -6.18 9.53 12.82
N ASP A 566 -5.48 9.12 11.78
CA ASP A 566 -4.03 9.09 11.74
C ASP A 566 -3.52 10.38 11.13
N CYS A 567 -2.90 11.24 11.95
CA CYS A 567 -2.35 12.53 11.53
C CYS A 567 -0.86 12.45 11.12
N GLY A 568 -0.39 11.31 10.61
CA GLY A 568 0.94 11.18 9.96
C GLY A 568 0.95 11.74 8.54
N TYR A 569 1.95 12.58 8.22
CA TYR A 569 2.01 13.30 6.94
C TYR A 569 3.28 13.04 6.12
N GLY A 570 3.09 12.94 4.80
CA GLY A 570 4.13 13.14 3.79
C GLY A 570 5.22 12.06 3.75
N ILE A 571 6.34 12.43 3.13
CA ILE A 571 7.37 11.49 2.66
C ILE A 571 8.09 10.72 3.78
N ALA A 572 8.14 11.27 5.00
CA ALA A 572 8.66 10.63 6.21
C ALA A 572 7.57 10.36 7.27
N GLN A 573 6.29 10.33 6.88
CA GLN A 573 5.12 10.02 7.72
C GLN A 573 5.15 10.72 9.11
N VAL A 574 5.46 12.02 9.12
CA VAL A 574 5.65 12.81 10.35
C VAL A 574 4.30 12.97 11.07
N THR A 575 4.16 12.32 12.24
CA THR A 575 2.92 12.31 13.04
C THR A 575 2.99 13.19 14.29
N THR A 576 4.10 13.19 15.02
CA THR A 576 4.20 13.87 16.32
C THR A 576 4.11 15.39 16.17
N GLY A 577 3.14 16.02 16.83
CA GLY A 577 2.87 17.46 16.77
C GLY A 577 1.91 17.87 15.65
N MET A 578 1.35 16.92 14.91
CA MET A 578 0.48 17.17 13.74
C MET A 578 -1.02 16.99 14.02
N ALA A 579 -1.38 16.60 15.26
CA ALA A 579 -2.73 16.62 15.78
C ALA A 579 -2.93 17.82 16.72
N ASN A 580 -4.13 18.40 16.76
CA ASN A 580 -4.44 19.59 17.56
C ASN A 580 -4.50 19.29 19.08
N ASP A 581 -4.55 18.02 19.47
CA ASP A 581 -4.50 17.51 20.85
C ASP A 581 -3.11 16.96 21.26
N ASP A 582 -2.10 17.02 20.37
CA ASP A 582 -0.70 16.79 20.74
C ASP A 582 -0.24 17.79 21.83
N THR A 583 0.77 17.42 22.62
CA THR A 583 1.25 18.24 23.75
C THR A 583 2.76 18.49 23.68
N PRO A 584 3.22 19.64 23.16
CA PRO A 584 2.47 20.67 22.42
C PRO A 584 2.22 20.26 20.95
N PRO A 585 1.19 20.82 20.29
CA PRO A 585 1.03 20.70 18.84
C PRO A 585 2.00 21.67 18.13
N PHE A 586 2.28 21.42 16.85
CA PHE A 586 3.00 22.38 16.02
C PHE A 586 2.14 23.60 15.68
N ASP A 587 2.81 24.73 15.47
CA ASP A 587 2.16 25.89 14.87
C ASP A 587 1.78 25.65 13.40
N THR A 588 0.82 26.42 12.89
CA THR A 588 0.28 26.28 11.52
C THR A 588 1.34 26.44 10.42
N THR A 589 2.48 27.11 10.70
CA THR A 589 3.57 27.21 9.71
C THR A 589 4.36 25.92 9.65
N ARG A 590 4.74 25.36 10.81
CA ARG A 590 5.39 24.04 10.90
C ARG A 590 4.53 22.92 10.34
N ALA A 591 3.28 22.79 10.79
CA ALA A 591 2.39 21.73 10.32
C ALA A 591 2.07 21.90 8.83
N GLY A 592 1.79 23.12 8.36
CA GLY A 592 1.58 23.41 6.95
C GLY A 592 2.78 23.04 6.08
N ALA A 593 3.99 23.40 6.50
CA ALA A 593 5.21 23.12 5.74
C ALA A 593 5.62 21.63 5.79
N ILE A 594 5.42 20.92 6.91
CA ILE A 594 5.58 19.45 6.97
C ILE A 594 4.65 18.76 5.97
N ALA A 595 3.40 19.22 5.84
CA ALA A 595 2.43 18.58 4.96
C ALA A 595 2.64 18.92 3.48
N THR A 596 3.17 20.11 3.14
CA THR A 596 3.22 20.61 1.75
C THR A 596 4.63 20.69 1.13
N ASP A 597 5.71 20.78 1.91
CA ASP A 597 7.09 20.83 1.42
C ASP A 597 7.85 19.57 1.82
N TYR A 598 8.11 18.69 0.84
CA TYR A 598 8.88 17.45 1.02
C TYR A 598 10.22 17.68 1.73
N ALA A 599 10.92 18.78 1.43
CA ALA A 599 12.21 19.12 2.02
C ALA A 599 12.09 19.49 3.51
N THR A 600 10.96 20.11 3.90
CA THR A 600 10.61 20.38 5.30
C THR A 600 10.19 19.11 6.03
N ASN A 601 9.41 18.24 5.37
CA ASN A 601 9.01 16.93 5.90
C ASN A 601 10.22 16.05 6.25
N ILE A 602 11.19 15.94 5.33
CA ILE A 602 12.50 15.26 5.54
C ILE A 602 13.23 15.86 6.75
N SER A 603 13.31 17.20 6.83
CA SER A 603 13.98 17.90 7.94
C SER A 603 13.33 17.65 9.30
N ALA A 604 12.01 17.42 9.34
CA ALA A 604 11.26 17.04 10.53
C ALA A 604 11.43 15.55 10.89
N GLY A 605 11.36 14.64 9.89
CA GLY A 605 11.61 13.21 10.07
C GLY A 605 13.01 12.91 10.64
N MET A 606 14.02 13.67 10.23
CA MET A 606 15.37 13.62 10.82
C MET A 606 15.40 13.95 12.31
N GLN A 607 14.52 14.83 12.81
CA GLN A 607 14.45 15.13 14.26
C GLN A 607 14.03 13.87 15.02
N ILE A 608 13.02 13.17 14.52
CA ILE A 608 12.48 11.94 15.12
C ILE A 608 13.58 10.87 15.17
N LEU A 609 14.29 10.62 14.07
CA LEU A 609 15.38 9.65 14.02
C LEU A 609 16.53 9.99 14.99
N ALA A 610 16.95 11.26 15.03
CA ALA A 610 17.97 11.73 15.96
C ALA A 610 17.52 11.66 17.42
N GLU A 611 16.24 11.88 17.71
CA GLU A 611 15.65 11.68 19.04
C GLU A 611 15.82 10.22 19.49
N LYS A 612 15.52 9.23 18.63
CA LYS A 612 15.64 7.81 18.99
C LYS A 612 17.10 7.39 19.18
N TRP A 613 18.01 7.87 18.33
CA TRP A 613 19.46 7.73 18.54
C TRP A 613 19.89 8.27 19.91
N ASN A 614 19.46 9.50 20.24
CA ASN A 614 19.79 10.15 21.51
C ASN A 614 19.17 9.43 22.72
N GLN A 615 17.96 8.89 22.61
CA GLN A 615 17.32 8.07 23.65
C GLN A 615 18.09 6.78 23.90
N LEU A 616 18.51 6.06 22.85
CA LEU A 616 19.30 4.84 22.97
C LEU A 616 20.68 5.11 23.60
N LYS A 617 21.37 6.17 23.17
CA LYS A 617 22.62 6.64 23.79
C LYS A 617 22.43 6.99 25.27
N ALA A 618 21.32 7.64 25.64
CA ALA A 618 21.00 7.94 27.05
C ALA A 618 20.68 6.69 27.89
N LEU A 619 20.23 5.60 27.26
CA LEU A 619 20.06 4.28 27.88
C LEU A 619 21.37 3.47 27.93
N GLY A 620 22.45 3.92 27.28
CA GLY A 620 23.70 3.17 27.13
C GLY A 620 23.59 2.00 26.14
N MET A 621 22.67 2.09 25.19
CA MET A 621 22.38 1.07 24.17
C MET A 621 22.99 1.47 22.82
N GLU A 622 23.84 0.61 22.26
CA GLU A 622 24.62 0.88 21.06
C GLU A 622 24.67 -0.32 20.11
N ALA A 623 24.73 -0.06 18.80
CA ALA A 623 25.02 -1.07 17.78
C ALA A 623 26.50 -0.94 17.32
N ASN A 624 27.23 -2.05 17.32
CA ASN A 624 28.67 -2.18 17.07
C ASN A 624 29.51 -1.20 17.89
N SER A 625 30.12 -0.17 17.28
CA SER A 625 30.87 0.88 18.00
C SER A 625 29.99 2.06 18.44
N GLY A 626 28.75 2.15 17.94
CA GLY A 626 27.87 3.30 18.16
C GLY A 626 28.36 4.59 17.50
N ASP A 627 29.33 4.56 16.59
CA ASP A 627 29.72 5.73 15.78
C ASP A 627 28.66 5.96 14.68
N PRO A 628 28.04 7.15 14.57
CA PRO A 628 26.98 7.39 13.60
C PRO A 628 27.44 7.45 12.14
N GLN A 629 28.75 7.54 11.86
CA GLN A 629 29.24 7.58 10.47
C GLN A 629 28.98 6.25 9.71
N TYR A 630 28.79 5.14 10.43
CA TYR A 630 28.56 3.82 9.86
C TYR A 630 27.08 3.48 9.81
N ILE A 631 26.58 3.11 8.63
CA ILE A 631 25.16 2.86 8.38
C ILE A 631 24.63 1.69 9.22
N GLU A 632 25.42 0.63 9.40
CA GLU A 632 25.05 -0.53 10.22
C GLU A 632 24.76 -0.20 11.70
N ASN A 633 25.23 0.96 12.20
CA ASN A 633 25.03 1.37 13.60
C ASN A 633 23.65 2.00 13.84
N TRP A 634 22.92 2.37 12.78
CA TRP A 634 21.58 2.94 12.88
C TRP A 634 20.47 1.91 13.13
N TYR A 635 20.79 0.61 13.02
CA TYR A 635 19.86 -0.52 13.17
C TYR A 635 18.89 -0.39 14.35
N MET A 636 19.39 0.00 15.53
CA MET A 636 18.56 0.15 16.74
C MET A 636 17.75 1.45 16.77
N ALA A 637 18.26 2.53 16.18
CA ALA A 637 17.52 3.80 16.06
C ALA A 637 16.36 3.67 15.07
N LEU A 638 16.52 2.88 14.00
CA LEU A 638 15.46 2.53 13.04
C LEU A 638 14.33 1.70 13.68
N TRP A 639 14.68 0.69 14.48
CA TRP A 639 13.70 -0.06 15.30
C TRP A 639 12.92 0.90 16.22
N GLY A 640 13.63 1.83 16.86
CA GLY A 640 13.04 2.89 17.69
C GLY A 640 12.24 3.94 16.93
N TYR A 641 12.46 4.12 15.63
CA TYR A 641 11.73 5.07 14.78
C TYR A 641 10.28 4.60 14.58
N ASN A 642 10.10 3.37 14.11
CA ASN A 642 8.78 2.80 13.87
C ASN A 642 7.99 2.43 15.15
N SER A 643 8.67 1.94 16.20
CA SER A 643 7.99 1.40 17.40
C SER A 643 8.30 2.12 18.71
N GLY A 644 9.07 3.21 18.67
CA GLY A 644 9.45 4.00 19.84
C GLY A 644 10.57 3.37 20.69
N VAL A 645 11.04 4.13 21.68
CA VAL A 645 12.02 3.68 22.68
C VAL A 645 11.41 3.86 24.08
N TYR A 646 11.34 2.79 24.86
CA TYR A 646 10.84 2.81 26.23
C TYR A 646 11.93 3.37 27.16
N THR A 647 11.80 4.62 27.57
CA THR A 647 12.83 5.33 28.37
C THR A 647 12.54 5.40 29.87
N ASP A 648 11.31 5.11 30.33
CA ASP A 648 10.91 5.26 31.73
C ASP A 648 11.71 4.32 32.67
N SER A 649 12.42 4.90 33.64
CA SER A 649 13.24 4.16 34.61
C SER A 649 12.47 3.24 35.58
N SER A 650 11.15 3.38 35.68
CA SER A 650 10.28 2.57 36.54
C SER A 650 9.71 1.32 35.87
N GLU A 651 9.78 1.25 34.54
CA GLU A 651 9.27 0.15 33.70
C GLU A 651 10.43 -0.57 32.96
N PRO A 652 10.19 -1.73 32.32
CA PRO A 652 11.18 -2.35 31.44
C PRO A 652 11.48 -1.48 30.21
N ARG A 653 12.74 -1.06 30.08
CA ARG A 653 13.22 -0.09 29.07
C ARG A 653 13.71 -0.76 27.79
N GLY A 654 13.99 0.06 26.77
CA GLY A 654 14.60 -0.37 25.50
C GLY A 654 13.60 -0.44 24.35
N LEU A 655 13.72 -1.45 23.48
CA LEU A 655 13.00 -1.57 22.22
C LEU A 655 11.92 -2.66 22.27
N GLY A 656 10.74 -2.41 21.67
CA GLY A 656 9.60 -3.33 21.63
C GLY A 656 9.88 -4.66 20.91
N TYR A 657 9.26 -5.76 21.33
CA TYR A 657 9.55 -7.08 20.77
C TYR A 657 8.97 -7.29 19.36
N PHE A 658 7.94 -6.53 18.94
CA PHE A 658 7.35 -6.64 17.60
C PHE A 658 8.41 -6.65 16.50
N ASN A 659 9.28 -5.62 16.46
CA ASN A 659 10.37 -5.46 15.51
C ASN A 659 11.66 -6.26 15.86
N ASN A 660 11.63 -7.12 16.88
CA ASN A 660 12.81 -7.93 17.22
C ASN A 660 13.09 -8.95 16.12
N PRO A 661 14.31 -9.03 15.55
CA PRO A 661 14.65 -10.02 14.53
C PRO A 661 14.41 -11.48 14.92
N ALA A 662 14.37 -11.79 16.21
CA ALA A 662 14.07 -13.11 16.78
C ALA A 662 12.57 -13.37 17.05
N ASN A 663 11.66 -12.48 16.65
CA ASN A 663 10.21 -12.68 16.70
C ASN A 663 9.77 -13.72 15.64
N PRO A 664 9.07 -14.83 15.99
CA PRO A 664 8.73 -15.90 15.04
C PRO A 664 7.78 -15.55 13.89
N GLU A 665 7.07 -14.41 13.95
CA GLU A 665 6.24 -13.92 12.83
C GLU A 665 7.07 -13.41 11.64
N TYR A 666 8.41 -13.30 11.79
CA TYR A 666 9.36 -13.17 10.69
C TYR A 666 10.00 -14.53 10.38
N PRO A 667 10.08 -14.99 9.11
CA PRO A 667 10.73 -16.25 8.78
C PRO A 667 12.15 -16.31 9.32
N ALA A 668 12.45 -17.37 10.07
CA ALA A 668 13.74 -17.55 10.71
C ALA A 668 14.89 -17.86 9.73
N ASP A 669 14.57 -18.21 8.47
CA ASP A 669 15.52 -18.50 7.41
C ASP A 669 15.55 -17.43 6.29
N ARG A 670 14.97 -16.24 6.53
CA ARG A 670 15.03 -15.11 5.60
C ARG A 670 16.47 -14.65 5.32
N THR A 671 16.72 -14.21 4.09
CA THR A 671 17.88 -13.39 3.74
C THR A 671 17.68 -11.94 4.20
N PRO A 672 18.69 -11.06 4.19
CA PRO A 672 18.45 -9.62 4.25
C PRO A 672 17.48 -9.18 3.14
N PHE A 673 16.64 -8.19 3.44
CA PHE A 673 15.60 -7.66 2.54
C PHE A 673 16.22 -7.14 1.23
N LEU A 674 15.58 -7.44 0.10
CA LEU A 674 15.94 -7.06 -1.29
C LEU A 674 17.25 -7.65 -1.84
N ARG A 675 18.17 -8.11 -0.98
CA ARG A 675 19.53 -8.57 -1.35
C ARG A 675 19.57 -9.72 -2.37
N GLU A 676 18.48 -10.48 -2.54
CA GLU A 676 18.37 -11.49 -3.60
C GLU A 676 17.31 -11.19 -4.67
N SER A 677 16.29 -10.36 -4.38
CA SER A 677 15.32 -9.83 -5.37
C SER A 677 14.41 -8.75 -4.77
N TYR A 678 13.89 -7.85 -5.61
CA TYR A 678 12.75 -6.97 -5.29
C TYR A 678 11.46 -7.74 -4.94
N ASP A 679 11.41 -9.06 -5.20
CA ASP A 679 10.36 -9.99 -4.74
C ASP A 679 9.96 -9.80 -3.26
N ASP A 680 10.95 -9.49 -2.42
CA ASP A 680 10.79 -9.24 -0.99
C ASP A 680 9.80 -8.10 -0.70
N ALA A 681 9.72 -7.09 -1.57
CA ALA A 681 8.78 -5.98 -1.45
C ALA A 681 7.31 -6.40 -1.69
N SER A 682 7.04 -7.58 -2.29
CA SER A 682 5.70 -8.17 -2.37
C SER A 682 5.23 -8.71 -1.00
N HIS A 683 6.18 -9.07 -0.14
CA HIS A 683 5.96 -9.76 1.14
C HIS A 683 6.61 -9.01 2.33
N PRO A 684 6.41 -7.69 2.50
CA PRO A 684 7.18 -6.88 3.44
C PRO A 684 6.81 -7.09 4.91
N ALA A 685 5.96 -8.08 5.25
CA ALA A 685 5.74 -8.52 6.63
C ALA A 685 6.73 -9.59 7.09
N ASP A 686 7.51 -10.19 6.17
CA ASP A 686 8.57 -11.17 6.49
C ASP A 686 9.79 -10.55 7.18
N TRP A 687 9.91 -9.21 7.21
CA TRP A 687 11.05 -8.49 7.81
C TRP A 687 10.60 -7.42 8.82
N PRO A 688 11.29 -7.28 9.97
CA PRO A 688 11.10 -6.15 10.88
C PRO A 688 11.56 -4.85 10.22
N TYR A 689 11.00 -3.74 10.69
CA TYR A 689 11.15 -2.42 10.06
C TYR A 689 12.60 -2.03 9.72
N GLN A 690 13.53 -2.19 10.67
CA GLN A 690 14.93 -1.82 10.47
C GLN A 690 15.69 -2.69 9.45
N GLU A 691 15.27 -3.95 9.24
CA GLU A 691 15.85 -4.79 8.19
C GLU A 691 15.40 -4.30 6.81
N LYS A 692 14.17 -3.77 6.69
CA LYS A 692 13.64 -3.26 5.42
C LYS A 692 14.23 -1.91 5.03
N VAL A 693 14.32 -0.97 5.98
CA VAL A 693 14.99 0.33 5.74
C VAL A 693 16.44 0.13 5.30
N LEU A 694 17.17 -0.81 5.91
CA LEU A 694 18.55 -1.08 5.52
C LEU A 694 18.66 -1.85 4.19
N GLY A 695 17.67 -2.68 3.84
CA GLY A 695 17.55 -3.23 2.49
C GLY A 695 17.34 -2.14 1.44
N TRP A 696 16.45 -1.17 1.66
CA TRP A 696 16.27 -0.01 0.76
C TRP A 696 17.50 0.91 0.71
N ALA A 697 18.25 1.02 1.80
CA ALA A 697 19.50 1.79 1.84
C ALA A 697 20.66 1.09 1.10
N GLU A 698 20.58 -0.22 0.88
CA GLU A 698 21.53 -1.02 0.09
C GLU A 698 21.10 -1.18 -1.38
N THR A 699 19.81 -1.38 -1.60
CA THR A 699 19.17 -1.62 -2.90
C THR A 699 18.17 -0.49 -3.16
N PRO A 700 18.55 0.56 -3.93
CA PRO A 700 17.68 1.70 -4.16
C PRO A 700 16.36 1.33 -4.86
N HIS A 701 15.35 2.19 -4.67
CA HIS A 701 14.22 2.24 -5.60
C HIS A 701 14.69 2.45 -7.04
N LYS A 702 13.89 1.95 -7.99
CA LYS A 702 14.05 2.17 -9.42
C LYS A 702 13.17 3.35 -9.87
N THR A 703 13.74 4.15 -10.75
CA THR A 703 13.02 5.11 -11.58
C THR A 703 12.27 4.40 -12.71
N TRP A 704 11.34 5.09 -13.38
CA TRP A 704 10.60 4.54 -14.53
C TRP A 704 11.49 4.15 -15.72
N ASN A 705 12.69 4.71 -15.81
CA ASN A 705 13.72 4.37 -16.80
C ASN A 705 14.78 3.37 -16.26
N TRP A 706 14.43 2.59 -15.22
CA TRP A 706 15.23 1.51 -14.61
C TRP A 706 16.56 1.90 -13.96
N GLU A 707 16.90 3.19 -13.94
CA GLU A 707 18.00 3.77 -13.16
C GLU A 707 17.68 3.79 -11.66
N GLU A 708 18.71 3.85 -10.82
CA GLU A 708 18.57 3.90 -9.37
C GLU A 708 18.18 5.31 -8.90
N SER A 709 17.06 5.38 -8.18
CA SER A 709 16.43 6.62 -7.70
C SER A 709 17.30 7.41 -6.73
N TYR A 710 18.31 6.79 -6.13
CA TYR A 710 19.30 7.43 -5.28
C TYR A 710 20.62 6.62 -5.19
N GLU A 711 21.68 7.30 -4.77
CA GLU A 711 23.06 6.80 -4.69
C GLU A 711 23.27 5.79 -3.55
N LYS A 712 24.04 4.73 -3.83
CA LYS A 712 24.39 3.67 -2.89
C LYS A 712 25.46 4.11 -1.87
N PRO A 713 25.56 3.41 -0.71
CA PRO A 713 26.67 3.57 0.23
C PRO A 713 28.04 3.35 -0.41
N ASP A 714 29.10 3.89 0.22
CA ASP A 714 30.44 3.35 0.04
C ASP A 714 30.55 2.07 0.88
N PHE A 715 30.69 0.93 0.20
CA PHE A 715 30.62 -0.40 0.81
C PHE A 715 32.00 -0.91 1.27
N PRO A 716 32.06 -1.76 2.31
CA PRO A 716 33.31 -2.26 2.88
C PRO A 716 34.12 -3.14 1.92
N GLY A 717 35.09 -2.51 1.23
CA GLY A 717 35.85 -3.05 0.09
C GLY A 717 36.82 -4.21 0.35
N LEU A 718 36.56 -5.08 1.33
CA LEU A 718 37.34 -6.28 1.64
C LEU A 718 36.51 -7.58 1.72
N ILE A 719 35.17 -7.52 1.75
CA ILE A 719 34.32 -8.70 2.06
C ILE A 719 33.32 -9.01 0.95
N ASN A 720 32.55 -8.02 0.49
CA ASN A 720 31.74 -8.02 -0.74
C ASN A 720 31.62 -6.56 -1.20
N PHE A 721 31.75 -6.27 -2.50
CA PHE A 721 31.88 -4.89 -3.00
C PHE A 721 30.56 -4.08 -3.07
N GLU A 722 29.41 -4.72 -2.87
CA GLU A 722 28.09 -4.10 -3.08
C GLU A 722 27.07 -4.49 -1.97
N GLN A 723 27.54 -4.72 -0.74
CA GLN A 723 26.70 -5.18 0.37
C GLN A 723 27.13 -4.62 1.74
N MET A 724 26.15 -4.19 2.54
CA MET A 724 26.29 -3.86 3.96
C MET A 724 26.53 -5.13 4.80
N ASN A 725 27.28 -4.99 5.89
CA ASN A 725 27.48 -6.09 6.84
C ASN A 725 26.35 -6.14 7.89
N LEU A 726 25.15 -6.46 7.44
CA LEU A 726 23.94 -6.58 8.29
C LEU A 726 24.01 -7.79 9.25
N PRO A 727 23.28 -7.78 10.38
CA PRO A 727 23.37 -8.82 11.40
C PRO A 727 22.71 -10.14 10.97
N GLY A 728 23.40 -10.92 10.12
CA GLY A 728 23.00 -12.26 9.63
C GLY A 728 22.96 -13.37 10.70
N ASN A 729 22.74 -13.00 11.96
CA ASN A 729 22.29 -13.85 13.06
C ASN A 729 21.13 -13.12 13.73
N TYR A 730 19.90 -13.46 13.39
CA TYR A 730 18.70 -12.80 13.92
C TYR A 730 18.52 -12.98 15.46
N PHE A 731 19.19 -13.98 16.07
CA PHE A 731 19.28 -14.09 17.53
C PHE A 731 20.24 -13.06 18.20
N THR A 732 20.84 -12.12 17.46
CA THR A 732 21.72 -11.07 18.02
C THR A 732 21.02 -10.22 19.08
N PHE A 733 19.70 -10.04 18.96
CA PHE A 733 18.86 -9.28 19.89
C PHE A 733 18.02 -10.17 20.82
N CYS A 734 18.58 -11.33 21.19
CA CYS A 734 17.95 -12.33 22.04
C CYS A 734 18.92 -12.79 23.15
N SER A 735 18.60 -12.49 24.42
CA SER A 735 19.36 -12.98 25.57
C SER A 735 18.48 -13.19 26.80
N PRO A 736 18.62 -14.32 27.53
CA PRO A 736 17.86 -14.56 28.76
C PRO A 736 18.15 -13.57 29.89
N THR A 737 19.26 -12.82 29.80
CA THR A 737 19.67 -11.82 30.80
C THR A 737 19.41 -10.37 30.37
N VAL A 738 18.96 -10.13 29.13
CA VAL A 738 18.64 -8.79 28.62
C VAL A 738 17.14 -8.63 28.42
N ASN A 739 16.49 -9.63 27.84
CA ASN A 739 15.09 -9.54 27.40
C ASN A 739 14.34 -10.88 27.50
N ASN A 740 14.67 -11.71 28.49
CA ASN A 740 14.11 -13.07 28.73
C ASN A 740 14.14 -14.04 27.53
N CYS A 741 14.73 -13.62 26.41
CA CYS A 741 14.64 -14.30 25.13
C CYS A 741 15.64 -15.46 25.08
N THR A 742 15.19 -16.66 24.69
CA THR A 742 16.05 -17.86 24.64
C THR A 742 16.52 -18.13 23.20
N PRO A 743 17.81 -17.92 22.87
CA PRO A 743 18.32 -18.19 21.53
C PRO A 743 18.12 -19.65 21.11
N GLN A 744 17.87 -19.86 19.81
CA GLN A 744 17.55 -21.17 19.23
C GLN A 744 16.29 -21.87 19.78
N ALA A 745 15.54 -21.31 20.73
CA ALA A 745 14.25 -21.87 21.11
C ALA A 745 13.24 -21.70 19.95
N ALA A 746 12.31 -22.65 19.81
CA ALA A 746 11.30 -22.61 18.74
C ALA A 746 10.27 -21.48 18.88
N ASP A 747 10.19 -20.91 20.07
CA ASP A 747 9.56 -19.62 20.38
C ASP A 747 10.50 -18.93 21.37
N PRO A 748 11.25 -17.89 20.95
CA PRO A 748 12.28 -17.29 21.80
C PRO A 748 11.74 -16.48 22.98
N CYS A 749 10.55 -15.86 22.90
CA CYS A 749 9.97 -15.07 23.99
C CYS A 749 8.42 -15.19 24.07
N PRO A 750 7.88 -16.36 24.46
CA PRO A 750 6.43 -16.67 24.47
C PRO A 750 5.59 -15.81 25.41
N ALA A 751 6.21 -14.94 26.20
CA ALA A 751 5.51 -13.99 27.07
C ALA A 751 4.94 -12.79 26.29
N TRP A 752 5.56 -12.42 25.15
CA TRP A 752 5.17 -11.31 24.28
C TRP A 752 4.76 -10.06 25.08
N ASN A 753 5.66 -9.60 25.95
CA ASN A 753 5.39 -8.49 26.85
C ASN A 753 6.61 -7.59 27.06
N ASP A 754 6.47 -6.63 27.97
CA ASP A 754 7.51 -5.75 28.50
C ASP A 754 8.82 -6.47 28.85
N THR A 755 8.76 -7.71 29.34
CA THR A 755 9.97 -8.49 29.67
C THR A 755 10.74 -9.03 28.44
N CYS A 756 10.12 -8.98 27.25
CA CYS A 756 10.75 -9.31 25.96
C CYS A 756 11.47 -8.11 25.30
N ARG A 757 11.39 -6.90 25.87
CA ARG A 757 12.00 -5.67 25.33
C ARG A 757 13.52 -5.74 25.32
N TRP A 758 14.15 -5.42 24.19
CA TRP A 758 15.61 -5.44 24.08
C TRP A 758 16.23 -4.19 24.71
N ALA A 759 17.05 -4.38 25.76
CA ALA A 759 17.55 -3.32 26.63
C ALA A 759 19.09 -3.25 26.74
N GLY A 760 19.83 -3.75 25.74
CA GLY A 760 21.30 -3.82 25.76
C GLY A 760 21.97 -3.32 24.48
N SER A 761 23.29 -3.25 24.48
CA SER A 761 24.09 -3.04 23.27
C SER A 761 24.32 -4.36 22.52
N ALA A 762 24.47 -4.30 21.20
CA ALA A 762 24.72 -5.44 20.32
C ALA A 762 25.90 -5.16 19.38
N SER A 763 26.72 -6.16 19.07
CA SER A 763 27.82 -6.03 18.11
C SER A 763 27.97 -7.30 17.31
N TRP A 764 28.05 -7.16 15.99
CA TRP A 764 28.31 -8.24 15.03
C TRP A 764 29.53 -7.94 14.15
N LEU A 765 29.94 -6.67 14.04
CA LEU A 765 31.18 -6.23 13.40
C LEU A 765 32.40 -6.27 14.35
N GLY A 766 32.17 -6.51 15.64
CA GLY A 766 33.21 -6.58 16.67
C GLY A 766 33.64 -5.21 17.20
N SER A 767 34.81 -5.15 17.83
CA SER A 767 35.35 -3.96 18.51
C SER A 767 36.41 -3.21 17.70
N ALA A 768 36.56 -3.54 16.41
CA ALA A 768 37.50 -2.93 15.47
C ALA A 768 36.74 -2.49 14.21
N GLN A 769 35.68 -1.70 14.42
CA GLN A 769 34.83 -1.20 13.34
C GLN A 769 35.57 -0.11 12.54
N ASP A 770 35.64 -0.29 11.22
CA ASP A 770 36.28 0.66 10.28
C ASP A 770 35.63 0.57 8.88
N THR A 771 36.04 1.44 7.96
CA THR A 771 35.56 1.44 6.55
C THR A 771 35.98 0.20 5.75
N GLY A 772 36.82 -0.69 6.30
CA GLY A 772 37.08 -2.01 5.73
C GLY A 772 36.02 -3.06 6.09
N ASN A 773 35.12 -2.77 7.05
CA ASN A 773 34.07 -3.68 7.50
C ASN A 773 32.68 -3.04 7.72
N SER A 774 32.53 -1.74 7.51
CA SER A 774 31.27 -0.99 7.64
C SER A 774 31.02 -0.07 6.45
N SER A 775 29.74 0.20 6.17
CA SER A 775 29.30 1.04 5.06
C SER A 775 29.16 2.50 5.51
N VAL A 776 29.56 3.45 4.66
CA VAL A 776 29.51 4.89 4.97
C VAL A 776 28.74 5.68 3.91
N GLU A 777 28.47 6.95 4.21
CA GLU A 777 27.71 7.86 3.35
C GLU A 777 28.41 8.14 2.01
N THR A 778 27.63 8.07 0.93
CA THR A 778 27.94 8.70 -0.36
C THR A 778 26.95 9.83 -0.61
N LEU A 779 27.40 10.95 -1.17
CA LEU A 779 26.54 12.06 -1.61
C LEU A 779 26.62 12.22 -3.12
N LYS A 780 25.49 12.42 -3.78
CA LYS A 780 25.41 12.66 -5.23
C LYS A 780 25.38 14.14 -5.55
N TYR A 781 24.80 14.94 -4.66
CA TYR A 781 24.67 16.39 -4.79
C TYR A 781 25.70 17.12 -3.96
N ALA A 782 26.51 17.96 -4.62
CA ALA A 782 27.47 18.82 -3.95
C ALA A 782 26.79 19.70 -2.89
N LEU A 783 27.40 19.78 -1.71
CA LEU A 783 26.87 20.54 -0.57
C LEU A 783 26.80 22.05 -0.89
N GLY A 784 25.61 22.63 -0.72
CA GLY A 784 25.28 24.00 -1.11
C GLY A 784 24.88 24.16 -2.59
N SER A 785 24.59 23.06 -3.30
CA SER A 785 23.98 23.10 -4.63
C SER A 785 22.53 23.61 -4.59
N ALA A 786 22.05 24.15 -5.71
CA ALA A 786 20.66 24.54 -5.87
C ALA A 786 19.73 23.33 -6.04
N GLU A 787 18.45 23.50 -5.72
CA GLU A 787 17.39 22.50 -5.91
C GLU A 787 17.35 22.05 -7.37
N PRO A 788 17.46 20.74 -7.68
CA PRO A 788 17.43 20.27 -9.05
C PRO A 788 16.01 20.41 -9.62
N ALA A 789 15.93 20.46 -10.95
CA ALA A 789 14.65 20.56 -11.64
C ALA A 789 13.74 19.36 -11.32
N LEU A 790 12.47 19.67 -11.07
CA LEU A 790 11.38 18.69 -10.99
C LEU A 790 11.27 17.93 -12.31
N ILE A 791 11.27 16.60 -12.23
CA ILE A 791 11.01 15.68 -13.34
C ILE A 791 9.54 15.27 -13.23
N ALA A 792 8.66 16.10 -13.78
CA ALA A 792 7.23 15.82 -13.81
C ALA A 792 6.89 14.67 -14.78
N LYS A 793 5.88 13.85 -14.45
CA LYS A 793 5.31 12.86 -15.38
C LYS A 793 4.53 13.57 -16.49
N TYR A 794 3.50 14.31 -16.09
CA TYR A 794 2.66 15.05 -17.04
C TYR A 794 3.22 16.46 -17.22
N PRO A 795 3.26 16.98 -18.47
CA PRO A 795 3.54 18.40 -18.68
C PRO A 795 2.40 19.23 -18.09
N SER A 796 2.71 20.41 -17.52
CA SER A 796 1.67 21.34 -17.12
C SER A 796 0.89 21.84 -18.34
N GLY A 797 -0.44 21.81 -18.24
CA GLY A 797 -1.33 22.32 -19.28
C GLY A 797 -1.17 23.83 -19.50
N PRO A 798 -1.62 24.36 -20.65
CA PRO A 798 -1.57 25.79 -20.93
C PRO A 798 -2.57 26.56 -20.05
N CYS A 799 -2.04 27.23 -19.03
CA CYS A 799 -2.76 28.11 -18.11
C CYS A 799 -3.64 29.17 -18.82
N MET A 800 -4.75 29.57 -18.18
CA MET A 800 -5.60 30.70 -18.60
C MET A 800 -6.13 30.64 -20.06
N THR A 801 -6.30 29.43 -20.62
CA THR A 801 -6.81 29.27 -22.00
C THR A 801 -8.32 29.50 -22.11
N THR A 802 -8.76 30.00 -23.27
CA THR A 802 -10.18 30.07 -23.65
C THR A 802 -10.47 29.14 -24.83
N PRO A 803 -11.68 28.55 -24.95
CA PRO A 803 -12.07 27.83 -26.14
C PRO A 803 -11.92 28.69 -27.40
N ASP A 804 -11.23 28.13 -28.40
CA ASP A 804 -10.85 28.78 -29.66
C ASP A 804 -10.13 30.14 -29.51
N GLY A 805 -9.61 30.47 -28.32
CA GLY A 805 -9.00 31.78 -28.01
C GLY A 805 -9.99 32.95 -27.96
N THR A 806 -11.29 32.68 -27.72
CA THR A 806 -12.36 33.66 -27.97
C THR A 806 -12.45 34.77 -26.90
N PRO A 807 -12.30 36.07 -27.26
CA PRO A 807 -12.47 37.17 -26.31
C PRO A 807 -13.91 37.32 -25.80
N GLY A 808 -14.09 37.66 -24.52
CA GLY A 808 -15.41 37.83 -23.91
C GLY A 808 -16.13 36.50 -23.59
N THR A 809 -15.40 35.39 -23.64
CA THR A 809 -15.78 34.14 -22.97
C THR A 809 -15.91 34.38 -21.47
N MET A 810 -16.97 33.87 -20.85
CA MET A 810 -17.04 33.78 -19.38
C MET A 810 -16.46 32.43 -18.95
N ILE A 811 -15.59 32.40 -17.95
CA ILE A 811 -15.06 31.16 -17.36
C ILE A 811 -15.51 31.05 -15.90
N ILE A 812 -15.93 29.85 -15.51
CA ILE A 812 -16.22 29.49 -14.12
C ILE A 812 -15.30 28.30 -13.81
N ASP A 813 -14.32 28.52 -12.96
CA ASP A 813 -13.34 27.50 -12.57
C ASP A 813 -13.94 26.50 -11.57
N ASP A 814 -13.24 25.40 -11.24
CA ASP A 814 -13.62 24.54 -10.10
C ASP A 814 -13.22 25.17 -8.75
N LEU A 815 -12.27 26.10 -8.78
CA LEU A 815 -11.95 26.99 -7.67
C LEU A 815 -12.71 28.32 -7.74
N ASN A 816 -12.80 28.99 -6.60
CA ASN A 816 -13.52 30.27 -6.45
C ASN A 816 -12.63 31.36 -5.80
N GLY A 817 -11.34 31.09 -5.73
CA GLY A 817 -10.33 31.91 -5.09
C GLY A 817 -8.94 31.35 -5.36
N ARG A 818 -7.97 32.26 -5.34
CA ARG A 818 -6.61 32.07 -5.83
C ARG A 818 -5.86 30.90 -5.19
N GLU A 819 -5.64 29.81 -5.92
CA GLU A 819 -4.67 28.77 -5.57
C GLU A 819 -3.72 28.42 -6.73
N ASP A 820 -2.63 29.18 -6.86
CA ASP A 820 -1.63 28.99 -7.91
C ASP A 820 -0.46 28.07 -7.49
N VAL A 821 -0.68 26.74 -7.54
CA VAL A 821 0.38 25.76 -7.30
C VAL A 821 1.37 25.68 -8.48
N TYR A 822 0.91 25.91 -9.72
CA TYR A 822 1.69 25.66 -10.95
C TYR A 822 2.46 26.87 -11.51
N GLY A 823 2.23 28.08 -10.99
CA GLY A 823 2.77 29.32 -11.56
C GLY A 823 1.97 29.83 -12.77
N CYS A 824 0.68 29.50 -12.85
CA CYS A 824 -0.25 29.95 -13.88
C CYS A 824 -0.55 31.45 -13.82
N GLY A 825 -0.37 32.11 -12.67
CA GLY A 825 -0.43 33.56 -12.53
C GLY A 825 -1.81 34.15 -12.23
N ASP A 826 -1.86 35.49 -12.22
CA ASP A 826 -2.98 36.26 -11.67
C ASP A 826 -4.20 36.36 -12.64
N TYR A 827 -4.99 35.30 -12.81
CA TYR A 827 -6.31 35.41 -13.45
C TYR A 827 -7.38 34.48 -12.86
N GLU A 828 -8.34 35.09 -12.17
CA GLU A 828 -9.62 34.45 -11.80
C GLU A 828 -10.78 35.40 -12.06
N ALA A 829 -11.70 34.99 -12.92
CA ALA A 829 -12.92 35.73 -13.22
C ALA A 829 -14.02 35.45 -12.19
N ALA A 830 -13.78 35.76 -10.91
CA ALA A 830 -14.82 35.74 -9.86
C ALA A 830 -16.03 36.69 -10.16
N SER A 831 -15.94 37.47 -11.23
CA SER A 831 -17.03 38.24 -11.86
C SER A 831 -18.01 37.39 -12.67
N ASP A 832 -17.66 36.17 -13.06
CA ASP A 832 -18.33 35.47 -14.16
C ASP A 832 -19.27 34.36 -13.67
N GLY A 833 -18.95 33.73 -12.54
CA GLY A 833 -19.79 32.76 -11.87
C GLY A 833 -19.29 32.35 -10.49
N LYS A 834 -19.83 31.23 -10.00
CA LYS A 834 -19.48 30.56 -8.75
C LYS A 834 -19.60 29.05 -8.96
N PHE A 835 -18.56 28.28 -8.66
CA PHE A 835 -18.64 26.83 -8.57
C PHE A 835 -19.07 26.37 -7.18
N THR A 836 -19.83 25.29 -7.06
CA THR A 836 -20.11 24.62 -5.79
C THR A 836 -19.99 23.11 -5.95
N LEU A 837 -19.10 22.48 -5.20
CA LEU A 837 -19.09 21.04 -4.95
C LEU A 837 -19.97 20.75 -3.73
N GLN A 838 -20.91 19.80 -3.85
CA GLN A 838 -21.80 19.37 -2.77
C GLN A 838 -21.49 17.91 -2.40
N TYR A 839 -21.26 17.62 -1.12
CA TYR A 839 -21.12 16.26 -0.58
C TYR A 839 -22.48 15.74 -0.11
N GLY A 840 -23.01 14.70 -0.78
CA GLY A 840 -24.27 14.02 -0.46
C GLY A 840 -25.55 14.85 -0.66
N ASP A 841 -26.69 14.20 -0.91
CA ASP A 841 -28.01 14.86 -1.03
C ASP A 841 -28.65 15.22 0.33
N SER A 842 -27.82 15.56 1.33
CA SER A 842 -28.25 15.98 2.68
C SER A 842 -29.17 14.98 3.42
N LEU A 843 -29.27 13.74 2.95
CA LEU A 843 -30.15 12.70 3.50
C LEU A 843 -29.65 12.21 4.86
N LEU A 844 -30.60 11.96 5.78
CA LEU A 844 -30.37 11.43 7.12
C LEU A 844 -31.07 10.07 7.27
N THR A 845 -30.30 9.03 7.60
CA THR A 845 -30.80 7.66 7.79
C THR A 845 -30.69 7.27 9.26
N TYR A 846 -31.77 6.73 9.83
CA TYR A 846 -31.75 6.13 11.17
C TYR A 846 -31.34 4.65 11.09
N ARG A 847 -30.52 4.20 12.03
CA ARG A 847 -30.13 2.80 12.19
C ARG A 847 -30.81 2.21 13.43
N ASP A 848 -31.89 1.46 13.22
CA ASP A 848 -32.63 0.77 14.31
C ASP A 848 -31.74 -0.20 15.11
N ASP A 849 -30.68 -0.75 14.51
CA ASP A 849 -29.80 -1.76 15.11
C ASP A 849 -28.73 -1.19 16.05
N LEU A 850 -28.27 0.04 15.77
CA LEU A 850 -27.32 0.78 16.61
C LEU A 850 -27.98 1.93 17.40
N ALA A 851 -29.26 2.21 17.12
CA ALA A 851 -30.05 3.34 17.59
C ALA A 851 -29.51 4.74 17.18
N THR A 852 -28.74 4.81 16.10
CA THR A 852 -27.93 5.98 15.68
C THR A 852 -28.41 6.64 14.39
N TRP A 853 -27.84 7.79 14.04
CA TRP A 853 -28.13 8.53 12.81
C TRP A 853 -26.88 8.62 11.93
N ARG A 854 -27.05 8.55 10.61
CA ARG A 854 -25.99 8.76 9.62
C ARG A 854 -26.41 9.79 8.58
N ALA A 855 -25.53 10.74 8.29
CA ALA A 855 -25.70 11.77 7.29
C ALA A 855 -24.85 11.48 6.04
N THR A 856 -25.43 11.64 4.84
CA THR A 856 -24.71 11.45 3.57
C THR A 856 -23.45 12.32 3.39
N PRO A 857 -23.41 13.62 3.79
CA PRO A 857 -22.21 14.44 3.57
C PRO A 857 -20.99 13.97 4.37
N ALA A 858 -21.20 13.29 5.50
CA ALA A 858 -20.13 12.76 6.34
C ALA A 858 -19.39 11.58 5.68
N ILE A 859 -20.05 10.87 4.75
CA ILE A 859 -19.48 9.75 4.00
C ILE A 859 -18.97 10.23 2.63
N ALA A 860 -19.77 11.00 1.88
CA ALA A 860 -19.41 11.46 0.53
C ALA A 860 -18.07 12.22 0.47
N GLN A 861 -17.70 12.98 1.50
CA GLN A 861 -16.42 13.70 1.57
C GLN A 861 -15.18 12.79 1.62
N ILE A 862 -15.32 11.51 2.00
CA ILE A 862 -14.18 10.61 2.22
C ILE A 862 -13.52 10.24 0.89
N ASP A 863 -14.36 10.01 -0.13
CA ASP A 863 -13.95 9.75 -1.51
C ASP A 863 -13.95 11.03 -2.38
N VAL A 864 -13.70 12.18 -1.77
CA VAL A 864 -13.35 13.41 -2.50
C VAL A 864 -11.86 13.63 -2.40
N HIS A 865 -11.29 14.01 -3.52
CA HIS A 865 -9.86 14.22 -3.72
C HIS A 865 -9.61 15.53 -4.47
N GLN A 866 -8.38 16.03 -4.41
CA GLN A 866 -7.88 17.13 -5.23
C GLN A 866 -6.58 16.68 -5.92
N LEU A 867 -6.39 17.10 -7.18
CA LEU A 867 -5.30 16.69 -8.06
C LEU A 867 -4.81 17.86 -8.92
N GLY A 868 -3.50 17.94 -9.13
CA GLY A 868 -2.86 18.90 -10.03
C GLY A 868 -2.98 18.50 -11.50
N ALA A 869 -4.16 18.69 -12.07
CA ALA A 869 -4.49 18.42 -13.47
C ALA A 869 -5.50 19.47 -13.99
N GLY A 870 -5.88 19.43 -15.27
CA GLY A 870 -7.02 20.22 -15.76
C GLY A 870 -6.74 21.71 -15.92
N TYR A 871 -7.80 22.51 -15.91
CA TYR A 871 -7.67 23.95 -16.14
C TYR A 871 -6.92 24.61 -14.98
N ASN A 872 -5.96 25.48 -15.31
CA ASN A 872 -5.03 26.11 -14.37
C ASN A 872 -4.23 25.14 -13.46
N GLY A 873 -4.34 23.82 -13.64
CA GLY A 873 -3.66 22.81 -12.82
C GLY A 873 -4.34 22.50 -11.49
N HIS A 874 -5.68 22.59 -11.39
CA HIS A 874 -6.45 22.01 -10.29
C HIS A 874 -7.71 21.30 -10.81
N VAL A 875 -8.02 20.13 -10.24
CA VAL A 875 -9.35 19.51 -10.28
C VAL A 875 -9.69 18.85 -8.95
N PHE A 876 -10.96 18.93 -8.53
CA PHE A 876 -11.54 17.95 -7.61
C PHE A 876 -11.91 16.67 -8.36
N PHE A 877 -11.77 15.50 -7.72
CA PHE A 877 -12.29 14.24 -8.28
C PHE A 877 -12.85 13.28 -7.20
N THR A 878 -13.57 12.27 -7.65
CA THR A 878 -14.22 11.20 -6.88
C THR A 878 -14.44 9.97 -7.79
N HIS A 879 -14.76 8.78 -7.28
CA HIS A 879 -15.09 7.64 -8.15
C HIS A 879 -16.55 7.68 -8.64
N SER A 880 -16.85 6.93 -9.71
CA SER A 880 -18.22 6.79 -10.24
C SER A 880 -19.00 5.65 -9.57
N TYR A 881 -20.18 5.95 -9.05
CA TYR A 881 -21.06 5.06 -8.29
C TYR A 881 -22.39 4.80 -9.01
N PRO A 882 -23.14 3.74 -8.69
CA PRO A 882 -24.48 3.54 -9.24
C PRO A 882 -25.48 4.55 -8.69
N GLU A 883 -26.56 4.88 -9.42
CA GLU A 883 -27.65 5.80 -8.97
C GLU A 883 -28.39 5.33 -7.68
N SER A 884 -28.05 4.17 -7.13
CA SER A 884 -28.54 3.68 -5.84
C SER A 884 -27.67 4.09 -4.63
N ASP A 885 -26.48 4.65 -4.84
CA ASP A 885 -25.47 4.89 -3.80
C ASP A 885 -25.34 6.37 -3.42
N PHE A 886 -26.43 6.89 -2.87
CA PHE A 886 -26.57 8.26 -2.38
C PHE A 886 -25.64 8.62 -1.19
N PHE A 887 -24.82 7.69 -0.70
CA PHE A 887 -23.84 7.94 0.36
C PHE A 887 -22.50 8.45 -0.16
N HIS A 888 -22.09 8.09 -1.38
CA HIS A 888 -20.86 8.56 -2.03
C HIS A 888 -21.11 9.63 -3.10
N LYS A 889 -22.35 10.11 -3.20
CA LYS A 889 -22.76 11.14 -4.15
C LYS A 889 -22.02 12.45 -3.93
N VAL A 890 -21.43 12.97 -5.00
CA VAL A 890 -20.82 14.30 -5.06
C VAL A 890 -21.41 15.03 -6.27
N THR A 891 -21.73 16.32 -6.13
CA THR A 891 -22.34 17.12 -7.22
C THR A 891 -21.66 18.47 -7.40
N GLY A 892 -21.04 18.68 -8.56
CA GLY A 892 -20.41 19.95 -8.96
C GLY A 892 -21.39 20.82 -9.74
N ARG A 893 -21.40 22.14 -9.48
CA ARG A 893 -22.27 23.10 -10.18
C ARG A 893 -21.55 24.40 -10.50
N TRP A 894 -21.51 24.78 -11.77
CA TRP A 894 -20.98 26.06 -12.24
C TRP A 894 -22.14 27.03 -12.49
N THR A 895 -22.37 27.92 -11.53
CA THR A 895 -23.49 28.87 -11.53
C THR A 895 -23.05 30.21 -12.11
N LEU A 896 -23.68 30.64 -13.20
CA LEU A 896 -23.35 31.89 -13.88
C LEU A 896 -23.75 33.11 -13.04
N ASN A 897 -22.94 34.17 -13.03
CA ASN A 897 -23.23 35.38 -12.26
C ASN A 897 -24.57 36.00 -12.71
N PRO A 898 -25.58 36.16 -11.81
CA PRO A 898 -26.87 36.77 -12.13
C PRO A 898 -26.81 38.22 -12.61
N SER A 899 -25.66 38.89 -12.49
CA SER A 899 -25.40 40.22 -13.06
C SER A 899 -25.20 40.18 -14.57
N ASN A 900 -24.67 39.07 -15.09
CA ASN A 900 -24.39 38.88 -16.51
C ASN A 900 -25.62 38.42 -17.30
N LEU A 901 -26.74 38.10 -16.65
CA LEU A 901 -27.89 37.40 -17.25
C LEU A 901 -29.23 38.15 -17.17
N PRO A 902 -30.14 37.95 -18.15
CA PRO A 902 -31.48 38.53 -18.16
C PRO A 902 -32.42 37.90 -17.12
N VAL A 903 -33.43 38.66 -16.69
CA VAL A 903 -34.57 38.15 -15.90
C VAL A 903 -35.55 37.37 -16.79
N ALA A 904 -36.35 36.48 -16.19
CA ALA A 904 -37.13 35.44 -16.87
C ALA A 904 -38.08 35.93 -17.98
N ASP A 905 -38.54 37.18 -17.93
CA ASP A 905 -39.46 37.83 -18.88
C ASP A 905 -38.74 38.53 -20.06
N GLN A 906 -37.41 38.54 -20.06
CA GLN A 906 -36.57 39.09 -21.13
C GLN A 906 -36.01 37.97 -22.03
N ALA A 907 -35.52 38.32 -23.23
CA ALA A 907 -34.92 37.34 -24.15
C ALA A 907 -33.60 36.77 -23.60
N GLY A 908 -33.45 35.44 -23.62
CA GLY A 908 -32.29 34.74 -23.07
C GLY A 908 -30.99 34.98 -23.86
N LYS A 909 -29.86 35.15 -23.15
CA LYS A 909 -28.54 35.26 -23.79
C LYS A 909 -28.05 33.88 -24.22
N ARG A 910 -27.66 33.71 -25.49
CA ARG A 910 -27.14 32.45 -26.02
C ARG A 910 -25.61 32.38 -25.93
N TYR A 911 -25.12 31.23 -25.46
CA TYR A 911 -23.70 30.89 -25.38
C TYR A 911 -23.49 29.49 -25.94
N ASN A 912 -22.30 29.24 -26.51
CA ASN A 912 -21.74 27.90 -26.64
C ASN A 912 -21.19 27.49 -25.28
N VAL A 913 -21.63 26.36 -24.75
CA VAL A 913 -21.18 25.77 -23.49
C VAL A 913 -20.03 24.80 -23.80
N TRP A 914 -18.94 24.96 -23.06
CA TRP A 914 -17.77 24.10 -23.08
C TRP A 914 -17.45 23.66 -21.66
N ILE A 915 -16.94 22.45 -21.52
CA ILE A 915 -16.32 21.93 -20.30
C ILE A 915 -14.83 21.81 -20.55
N HIS A 916 -14.00 22.00 -19.54
CA HIS A 916 -12.63 21.53 -19.58
C HIS A 916 -12.58 20.06 -19.15
N LEU A 917 -11.55 19.35 -19.60
CA LEU A 917 -11.25 17.96 -19.24
C LEU A 917 -9.75 17.85 -18.97
N PRO A 918 -9.33 17.17 -17.88
CA PRO A 918 -7.93 17.08 -17.51
C PRO A 918 -7.16 16.04 -18.33
N ASN A 919 -5.84 16.21 -18.36
CA ASN A 919 -4.89 15.24 -18.92
C ASN A 919 -4.83 13.90 -18.16
N HIS A 920 -5.15 13.85 -16.85
CA HIS A 920 -5.22 12.64 -16.04
C HIS A 920 -6.26 12.73 -14.91
N GLY A 921 -6.65 11.58 -14.32
CA GLY A 921 -7.57 11.50 -13.17
C GLY A 921 -9.06 11.66 -13.51
N ALA A 922 -9.49 11.17 -14.68
CA ALA A 922 -10.83 11.39 -15.22
C ALA A 922 -11.23 10.32 -16.26
N GLU A 923 -11.61 9.12 -15.83
CA GLU A 923 -11.88 7.98 -16.72
C GLU A 923 -13.39 7.76 -17.01
N ALA A 924 -14.28 8.32 -16.19
CA ALA A 924 -15.70 8.00 -16.20
C ALA A 924 -16.51 8.57 -17.39
N VAL A 925 -17.72 8.04 -17.60
CA VAL A 925 -18.73 8.55 -18.55
C VAL A 925 -19.77 9.38 -17.82
N VAL A 926 -19.51 10.70 -17.77
CA VAL A 926 -20.17 11.67 -16.89
C VAL A 926 -21.40 12.31 -17.53
N ARG A 927 -22.42 12.58 -16.71
CA ARG A 927 -23.69 13.24 -17.08
C ARG A 927 -23.63 14.76 -16.80
N TYR A 928 -23.43 15.56 -17.84
CA TYR A 928 -23.49 17.03 -17.76
C TYR A 928 -24.91 17.53 -18.03
N THR A 929 -25.51 18.21 -17.06
CA THR A 929 -26.84 18.83 -17.15
C THR A 929 -26.71 20.34 -17.26
N VAL A 930 -27.32 20.94 -18.29
CA VAL A 930 -27.30 22.39 -18.51
C VAL A 930 -28.68 22.96 -18.17
N HIS A 931 -28.75 23.80 -17.15
CA HIS A 931 -29.96 24.46 -16.71
C HIS A 931 -30.01 25.90 -17.25
N PRO A 932 -31.01 26.27 -18.08
CA PRO A 932 -31.13 27.64 -18.62
C PRO A 932 -31.52 28.69 -17.56
N GLY A 933 -32.07 28.25 -16.43
CA GLY A 933 -32.69 29.12 -15.42
C GLY A 933 -34.17 29.42 -15.73
N PRO A 934 -34.93 29.99 -14.77
CA PRO A 934 -36.34 30.34 -14.98
C PRO A 934 -36.53 31.31 -16.14
N ASN A 935 -37.43 30.97 -17.07
CA ASN A 935 -37.62 31.70 -18.32
C ASN A 935 -39.07 31.59 -18.83
N ALA A 936 -39.53 32.62 -19.56
CA ALA A 936 -40.83 32.64 -20.21
C ALA A 936 -40.86 31.93 -21.59
N GLU A 937 -39.70 31.49 -22.10
CA GLU A 937 -39.60 30.74 -23.37
C GLU A 937 -39.97 29.25 -23.20
N GLY A 938 -40.13 28.76 -21.96
CA GLY A 938 -40.47 27.37 -21.66
C GLY A 938 -39.30 26.38 -21.78
N LEU A 939 -38.07 26.89 -21.87
CA LEU A 939 -36.87 26.09 -22.06
C LEU A 939 -36.50 25.34 -20.76
N GLY A 940 -36.45 24.02 -20.82
CA GLY A 940 -36.09 23.15 -19.70
C GLY A 940 -34.59 22.87 -19.60
N PRO A 941 -34.14 22.13 -18.55
CA PRO A 941 -32.81 21.56 -18.52
C PRO A 941 -32.60 20.55 -19.65
N ASP A 942 -31.36 20.39 -20.08
CA ASP A 942 -30.93 19.50 -21.16
C ASP A 942 -29.64 18.75 -20.72
N THR A 943 -29.31 17.61 -21.32
CA THR A 943 -28.29 16.68 -20.77
C THR A 943 -27.39 16.04 -21.84
N CYS A 944 -26.11 15.85 -21.53
CA CYS A 944 -25.18 15.06 -22.34
C CYS A 944 -24.36 14.07 -21.50
N ARG A 945 -24.05 12.91 -22.06
CA ARG A 945 -23.07 11.95 -21.50
C ARG A 945 -21.73 12.11 -22.22
N VAL A 946 -20.64 12.28 -21.46
CA VAL A 946 -19.27 12.51 -21.98
C VAL A 946 -18.30 11.57 -21.28
N GLY A 947 -17.60 10.71 -22.04
CA GLY A 947 -16.49 9.91 -21.51
C GLY A 947 -15.24 10.76 -21.38
N GLN A 948 -14.83 11.11 -20.17
CA GLN A 948 -13.80 12.13 -19.92
C GLN A 948 -12.46 11.77 -20.59
N ALA A 949 -11.83 10.64 -20.24
CA ALA A 949 -10.59 10.15 -20.87
C ALA A 949 -10.69 9.99 -22.40
N ASN A 950 -11.84 9.50 -22.90
CA ASN A 950 -12.07 9.31 -24.34
C ASN A 950 -12.12 10.64 -25.13
N GLN A 951 -12.48 11.76 -24.48
CA GLN A 951 -12.49 13.08 -25.10
C GLN A 951 -11.22 13.90 -24.79
N SER A 952 -10.57 13.72 -23.63
CA SER A 952 -9.31 14.40 -23.31
C SER A 952 -8.13 13.81 -24.07
N GLN A 953 -8.10 12.49 -24.28
CA GLN A 953 -7.00 11.78 -24.96
C GLN A 953 -5.63 12.11 -24.34
N GLY A 954 -5.55 12.13 -23.00
CA GLY A 954 -4.36 12.44 -22.23
C GLY A 954 -3.94 13.91 -22.24
N LYS A 955 -4.87 14.84 -22.51
CA LYS A 955 -4.57 16.29 -22.67
C LYS A 955 -5.60 17.16 -21.98
N ASP A 956 -5.10 18.23 -21.36
CA ASP A 956 -5.91 19.35 -20.86
C ASP A 956 -6.61 20.02 -22.05
N THR A 957 -7.93 19.96 -22.10
CA THR A 957 -8.66 20.37 -23.31
C THR A 957 -10.09 20.87 -23.08
N TRP A 958 -10.52 21.83 -23.90
CA TRP A 958 -11.87 22.36 -23.91
C TRP A 958 -12.77 21.52 -24.84
N PHE A 959 -13.70 20.77 -24.26
CA PHE A 959 -14.70 19.98 -25.01
C PHE A 959 -16.02 20.73 -25.17
N LYS A 960 -16.50 20.86 -26.42
CA LYS A 960 -17.73 21.58 -26.75
C LYS A 960 -18.97 20.70 -26.51
N LEU A 961 -19.86 21.15 -25.64
CA LEU A 961 -21.16 20.51 -25.43
C LEU A 961 -22.14 20.88 -26.56
N GLY A 962 -22.44 22.17 -26.72
CA GLY A 962 -23.43 22.70 -27.65
C GLY A 962 -23.84 24.13 -27.27
N SER A 963 -24.99 24.64 -27.75
CA SER A 963 -25.44 26.02 -27.45
C SER A 963 -26.75 26.07 -26.65
N MET A 964 -26.78 26.94 -25.64
CA MET A 964 -27.92 27.11 -24.72
C MET A 964 -28.23 28.59 -24.50
N ARG A 965 -29.49 28.91 -24.18
CA ARG A 965 -29.92 30.24 -23.70
C ARG A 965 -29.97 30.26 -22.17
N PHE A 966 -29.47 31.33 -21.56
CA PHE A 966 -29.43 31.47 -20.10
C PHE A 966 -30.10 32.74 -19.59
N TRP A 967 -30.69 32.61 -18.40
CA TRP A 967 -31.34 33.61 -17.55
C TRP A 967 -30.79 33.50 -16.12
N LYS A 968 -31.10 34.47 -15.25
CA LYS A 968 -30.65 34.44 -13.84
C LYS A 968 -31.04 33.12 -13.15
N GLY A 969 -30.05 32.43 -12.55
CA GLY A 969 -30.21 31.08 -12.01
C GLY A 969 -29.86 29.95 -12.99
N GLY A 970 -29.39 30.30 -14.19
CA GLY A 970 -28.76 29.36 -15.13
C GLY A 970 -27.41 28.85 -14.63
N ARG A 971 -27.13 27.57 -14.86
CA ARG A 971 -25.94 26.85 -14.38
C ARG A 971 -25.66 25.58 -15.19
N ILE A 972 -24.46 25.05 -15.06
CA ILE A 972 -24.10 23.68 -15.47
C ILE A 972 -23.99 22.84 -14.18
N GLU A 973 -24.36 21.57 -14.22
CA GLU A 973 -24.39 20.65 -13.08
C GLU A 973 -24.00 19.23 -13.50
N MET A 974 -23.18 18.55 -12.71
CA MET A 974 -22.84 17.12 -12.89
C MET A 974 -22.70 16.41 -11.54
N ASP A 975 -22.95 15.11 -11.55
CA ASP A 975 -22.78 14.18 -10.42
C ASP A 975 -21.82 13.03 -10.79
N ASN A 976 -21.55 12.13 -9.84
CA ASN A 976 -20.79 10.88 -10.03
C ASN A 976 -21.67 9.61 -10.07
N GLU A 977 -23.00 9.75 -9.97
CA GLU A 977 -23.97 8.65 -9.90
C GLU A 977 -24.45 8.24 -11.31
N HIS A 978 -24.07 7.07 -11.85
CA HIS A 978 -24.32 6.67 -13.24
C HIS A 978 -24.76 5.20 -13.37
N ASP A 979 -25.52 4.84 -14.43
CA ASP A 979 -26.06 3.48 -14.71
C ASP A 979 -25.03 2.32 -14.72
N ALA A 980 -23.73 2.63 -14.74
CA ALA A 980 -22.64 1.67 -14.81
C ALA A 980 -21.50 1.99 -13.81
N GLY A 981 -21.75 2.83 -12.81
CA GLY A 981 -20.75 3.13 -11.77
C GLY A 981 -20.47 1.92 -10.87
N THR A 982 -19.20 1.71 -10.56
CA THR A 982 -18.68 0.51 -9.88
C THR A 982 -17.62 0.81 -8.81
N GLY A 983 -17.32 2.09 -8.58
CA GLY A 983 -16.23 2.57 -7.72
C GLY A 983 -14.83 2.58 -8.38
N ASP A 984 -14.71 2.29 -9.69
CA ASP A 984 -13.39 2.10 -10.33
C ASP A 984 -12.86 3.30 -11.13
N ALA A 985 -13.72 4.16 -11.66
CA ALA A 985 -13.35 5.19 -12.64
C ALA A 985 -13.56 6.60 -12.07
N ASN A 986 -12.57 7.48 -12.22
CA ASN A 986 -12.65 8.83 -11.66
C ASN A 986 -13.58 9.74 -12.45
N VAL A 987 -14.29 10.58 -11.71
CA VAL A 987 -15.18 11.65 -12.15
C VAL A 987 -14.52 12.96 -11.71
N ALA A 988 -13.94 13.70 -12.66
CA ALA A 988 -13.26 14.97 -12.39
C ALA A 988 -14.21 16.17 -12.58
N PHE A 989 -14.15 17.11 -11.64
CA PHE A 989 -14.79 18.42 -11.70
C PHE A 989 -13.70 19.46 -12.02
N ASP A 990 -13.87 20.15 -13.15
CA ASP A 990 -12.88 21.04 -13.79
C ASP A 990 -13.62 22.34 -14.22
N ALA A 991 -13.03 23.21 -15.04
CA ALA A 991 -13.65 24.48 -15.45
C ALA A 991 -14.80 24.34 -16.48
N VAL A 992 -15.66 25.37 -16.53
CA VAL A 992 -16.72 25.56 -17.55
C VAL A 992 -16.56 26.91 -18.24
N ALA A 993 -16.63 26.92 -19.57
CA ALA A 993 -16.53 28.14 -20.39
C ALA A 993 -17.79 28.39 -21.24
N LEU A 994 -18.19 29.66 -21.29
CA LEU A 994 -19.39 30.13 -21.98
C LEU A 994 -19.01 31.20 -23.01
N VAL A 995 -18.88 30.77 -24.26
CA VAL A 995 -18.50 31.62 -25.40
C VAL A 995 -19.76 32.24 -26.02
N PRO A 996 -19.91 33.58 -26.11
CA PRO A 996 -21.10 34.21 -26.67
C PRO A 996 -21.43 33.74 -28.10
N ALA A 997 -22.69 33.37 -28.37
CA ALA A 997 -23.08 32.78 -29.66
C ALA A 997 -24.35 33.42 -30.25
N ALA A 998 -24.25 33.94 -31.48
CA ALA A 998 -25.37 34.58 -32.17
C ALA A 998 -26.40 33.58 -32.74
N ASN A 999 -25.93 32.42 -33.20
CA ASN A 999 -26.72 31.37 -33.85
C ASN A 999 -26.77 30.11 -32.97
N PRO A 1000 -27.79 29.25 -33.10
CA PRO A 1000 -27.81 27.95 -32.44
C PRO A 1000 -26.79 26.99 -33.07
N ASP A 1001 -25.91 26.44 -32.25
CA ASP A 1001 -25.00 25.35 -32.58
C ASP A 1001 -25.41 24.10 -31.77
N ALA A 1002 -25.43 22.95 -32.43
CA ALA A 1002 -25.75 21.66 -31.83
C ALA A 1002 -24.59 21.14 -30.96
N GLY A 1003 -23.34 21.50 -31.30
CA GLY A 1003 -22.14 20.90 -30.71
C GLY A 1003 -22.10 19.37 -30.86
N ASN A 1004 -21.35 18.72 -29.97
CA ASN A 1004 -21.21 17.26 -29.97
C ASN A 1004 -22.45 16.55 -29.41
N CYS A 1005 -23.24 17.24 -28.59
CA CYS A 1005 -24.35 16.64 -27.83
C CYS A 1005 -25.77 16.92 -28.39
N LYS A 1006 -25.91 17.83 -29.36
CA LYS A 1006 -27.19 18.34 -29.91
C LYS A 1006 -28.05 19.16 -28.93
N PHE A 1007 -27.41 19.90 -28.02
CA PHE A 1007 -28.11 20.76 -27.05
C PHE A 1007 -29.07 21.77 -27.70
N GLY A 1008 -30.27 21.91 -27.11
CA GLY A 1008 -31.16 23.05 -27.35
C GLY A 1008 -31.74 23.18 -28.77
N TYR A 1009 -32.07 22.04 -29.40
CA TYR A 1009 -32.64 21.93 -30.76
C TYR A 1009 -34.05 21.31 -30.79
#